data_AF-A0AAD6K026-F1
#
_entry.id   AF-A0AAD6K026-F1
#
_cell.length_a   1.000
_cell.length_b   1.000
_cell.length_c   1.000
_cell.angle_alpha   90.00
_cell.angle_beta   90.00
_cell.angle_gamma   90.00
#
_symmetry.space_group_name_H-M   'P 1'
#
loop_
_entity.id
_entity.type
_entity.pdbx_description
1 polymer ?
#
loop_
_entity_poly.entity_id
_entity_poly.type
_entity_poly.pdbx_seq_one_letter_code
_entity_poly.pdbx_strand_id
1 'polypeptide(L)'
;MIEEKKFLTVAPFQCAWRKDLKFREAGRGCVAFDAFAHNDVTLVFREKVGSQHYHYKRDNSPHYTVILGSHRNRRLKIEVDGKTVVDEEGVALCCSSTFQSYWISIYDGLISIGKGRYPFQNLVFQWLDSKPNCSVRYVGLSCWDKHVGYRNVNVLPLPNNHMLLWKQVDSGEFEGKDDGEQELEGEQMNDEKWGLENFLESWELSDVLFIVGKDERLVPAHKVVLQASGNFPLSLSNEDVIQLQKISYPILHALLQYIYTGQTQISEAQLGSLRALSLQFEVMPLVKQCEETAERFKLNKKLFDSGKSMELSYPSFQPHCCMAFPSQLPINVKRLKQLQLTGDYSDINIYIEGHGLVAQLHKVILSLWSVPFSKMFTNGMSESSSSEVFLSDVSPEAFKVMLKFLYSGVLSLEDSVEFGTLLLQVLLLADQFGVTHLYQECCKTLLECLSEDSVCPILQAVSSIPSCKLIEETCERKFAMHFDYCTTSSLDFILLDETNFSNIIQHQDLTVTSEERVLNAIFLWGMRAKEFCGWEKVSELLVLSTPDLLFKDRFQSLNDFLPFVRFPLMPHDLLKKLGQSNLGRHDPIFHDLVREGIGYVEFESLRPGNEQNLRFQHRRSSYKELQYISDGDSNGVLYFAGTSYGKHQWINPILTKRITITASSPPSRYTDPKALVSRTYQGTSFAGPRMEGGHIHAWWMIDIGQDHQLMCNHYTLRQDGSRAFIRSWNLQGSLDGKTWTNLRVHENDQTICKAGQFASWPITGPQALLPFRFFRVVLTGPTTDASNPHNLCICFLELYGYFH
;
A
#
# COMPACT_ATOMS: atom_id res chain seq x y z
N MET A 1 27.14 1.16 -10.89
CA MET A 1 26.32 2.34 -11.25
C MET A 1 25.18 2.42 -10.28
N ILE A 2 25.28 3.39 -9.38
CA ILE A 2 24.33 3.70 -8.32
C ILE A 2 23.02 4.12 -9.00
N GLU A 3 21.97 3.32 -8.91
CA GLU A 3 20.62 3.85 -9.11
C GLU A 3 20.34 4.75 -7.91
N GLU A 4 20.72 6.02 -8.06
CA GLU A 4 20.34 7.07 -7.15
C GLU A 4 18.80 7.05 -7.04
N LYS A 5 18.28 6.54 -5.92
CA LYS A 5 16.96 6.94 -5.43
C LYS A 5 17.04 8.42 -5.05
N LYS A 6 17.10 9.25 -6.09
CA LYS A 6 17.24 10.70 -6.07
C LYS A 6 16.03 11.29 -5.35
N PHE A 7 16.19 11.52 -4.06
CA PHE A 7 15.45 12.56 -3.36
C PHE A 7 15.61 13.84 -4.17
N LEU A 8 14.49 14.42 -4.60
CA LEU A 8 14.48 15.58 -5.46
C LEU A 8 13.87 16.74 -4.69
N THR A 9 14.73 17.67 -4.27
CA THR A 9 14.30 18.96 -3.76
C THR A 9 14.09 19.90 -4.93
N VAL A 10 12.84 20.30 -5.16
CA VAL A 10 12.51 21.31 -6.16
C VAL A 10 12.54 22.68 -5.49
N ALA A 11 13.37 23.58 -6.03
CA ALA A 11 13.48 24.95 -5.54
C ALA A 11 12.25 25.79 -5.94
N PRO A 12 11.90 26.83 -5.15
CA PRO A 12 10.76 27.70 -5.46
C PRO A 12 10.77 28.18 -6.91
N PHE A 13 9.61 28.12 -7.53
CA PHE A 13 9.36 28.46 -8.92
C PHE A 13 10.13 27.65 -9.99
N GLN A 14 10.71 26.51 -9.63
CA GLN A 14 11.35 25.60 -10.59
C GLN A 14 10.47 24.37 -10.86
N CYS A 15 10.66 23.77 -12.03
CA CYS A 15 10.06 22.50 -12.39
C CYS A 15 11.16 21.53 -12.80
N ALA A 16 11.32 20.47 -12.02
CA ALA A 16 12.30 19.44 -12.26
C ALA A 16 11.70 18.35 -13.15
N TRP A 17 12.39 18.08 -14.25
CA TRP A 17 12.01 17.05 -15.22
C TRP A 17 13.02 15.92 -15.22
N ARG A 18 12.51 14.70 -15.21
CA ARG A 18 13.27 13.45 -15.18
C ARG A 18 12.87 12.60 -16.37
N LYS A 19 13.85 12.09 -17.13
CA LYS A 19 13.60 11.31 -18.35
C LYS A 19 12.93 9.96 -18.06
N ASP A 20 13.14 9.44 -16.85
CA ASP A 20 12.56 8.23 -16.28
C ASP A 20 11.11 8.42 -15.81
N LEU A 21 10.66 9.65 -15.57
CA LEU A 21 9.27 9.96 -15.21
C LEU A 21 8.40 10.12 -16.46
N LYS A 22 8.28 9.02 -17.21
CA LYS A 22 7.63 8.97 -18.52
C LYS A 22 6.59 7.84 -18.55
N PHE A 23 5.36 8.18 -18.91
CA PHE A 23 4.32 7.20 -19.19
C PHE A 23 4.68 6.33 -20.39
N ARG A 24 4.43 5.02 -20.25
CA ARG A 24 4.69 4.03 -21.30
C ARG A 24 3.86 4.37 -22.54
N GLU A 25 2.57 4.61 -22.31
CA GLU A 25 1.57 5.05 -23.29
C GLU A 25 1.29 6.55 -23.10
N ALA A 26 1.11 7.30 -24.20
CA ALA A 26 0.71 8.70 -24.11
C ALA A 26 -0.76 8.80 -23.66
N GLY A 27 -1.09 9.79 -22.83
CA GLY A 27 -2.43 10.00 -22.27
C GLY A 27 -2.80 9.06 -21.13
N ARG A 28 -2.00 8.01 -20.88
CA ARG A 28 -2.32 6.94 -19.93
C ARG A 28 -1.15 6.62 -19.03
N GLY A 29 -1.28 6.96 -17.75
CA GLY A 29 -0.27 6.62 -16.76
C GLY A 29 -0.63 7.05 -15.36
N CYS A 30 0.01 6.41 -14.39
CA CYS A 30 -0.10 6.79 -12.99
C CYS A 30 1.27 7.12 -12.44
N VAL A 31 1.35 8.20 -11.66
CA VAL A 31 2.51 8.54 -10.86
C VAL A 31 2.15 8.40 -9.39
N ALA A 32 2.88 7.55 -8.67
CA ALA A 32 2.85 7.46 -7.22
C ALA A 32 4.10 8.14 -6.67
N PHE A 33 3.96 8.95 -5.62
CA PHE A 33 5.06 9.71 -5.06
C PHE A 33 4.83 10.01 -3.58
N ASP A 34 5.94 10.14 -2.86
CA ASP A 34 5.93 10.73 -1.53
C ASP A 34 6.31 12.21 -1.65
N ALA A 35 5.49 13.09 -1.10
CA ALA A 35 5.77 14.52 -1.04
C ALA A 35 5.93 14.99 0.41
N PHE A 36 6.93 15.82 0.64
CA PHE A 36 7.11 16.62 1.85
C PHE A 36 7.10 18.09 1.47
N ALA A 37 6.09 18.81 1.95
CA ALA A 37 5.93 20.23 1.66
C ALA A 37 5.32 20.97 2.85
N HIS A 38 5.78 22.20 3.06
CA HIS A 38 5.14 23.11 3.99
C HIS A 38 3.91 23.79 3.35
N ASN A 39 3.88 23.88 2.03
CA ASN A 39 2.86 24.51 1.20
C ASN A 39 2.50 23.58 0.01
N ASP A 40 1.98 24.15 -1.07
CA ASP A 40 1.50 23.50 -2.29
C ASP A 40 2.51 22.53 -2.92
N VAL A 41 2.04 21.32 -3.20
CA VAL A 41 2.74 20.30 -4.00
C VAL A 41 2.19 20.37 -5.41
N THR A 42 3.05 20.49 -6.43
CA THR A 42 2.61 20.72 -7.81
C THR A 42 3.20 19.68 -8.77
N LEU A 43 2.35 18.98 -9.51
CA LEU A 43 2.76 18.10 -10.59
C LEU A 43 2.26 18.64 -11.92
N VAL A 44 3.12 18.55 -12.94
CA VAL A 44 2.86 19.08 -14.28
C VAL A 44 2.96 17.93 -15.27
N PHE A 45 1.98 17.77 -16.14
CA PHE A 45 1.93 16.66 -17.10
C PHE A 45 1.91 17.19 -18.54
N ARG A 46 2.84 16.71 -19.39
CA ARG A 46 3.12 17.27 -20.73
C ARG A 46 3.51 16.23 -21.76
N GLU A 47 3.37 16.56 -23.05
CA GLU A 47 3.86 15.72 -24.16
C GLU A 47 5.39 15.66 -24.22
N LYS A 48 6.07 16.79 -23.94
CA LYS A 48 7.52 16.91 -23.99
C LYS A 48 8.05 17.49 -22.68
N VAL A 49 9.28 17.09 -22.35
CA VAL A 49 10.01 17.60 -21.19
C VAL A 49 10.22 19.11 -21.35
N GLY A 50 9.84 19.89 -20.33
CA GLY A 50 10.13 21.32 -20.26
C GLY A 50 11.54 21.63 -19.76
N SER A 51 11.88 22.93 -19.70
CA SER A 51 13.18 23.40 -19.19
C SER A 51 13.32 23.18 -17.66
N GLN A 52 14.41 22.54 -17.22
CA GLN A 52 14.65 22.15 -15.82
C GLN A 52 14.80 23.30 -14.81
N HIS A 53 15.03 24.53 -15.28
CA HIS A 53 15.26 25.71 -14.43
C HIS A 53 14.20 26.82 -14.61
N TYR A 54 13.09 26.52 -15.28
CA TYR A 54 12.03 27.48 -15.54
C TYR A 54 10.69 27.03 -14.95
N HIS A 55 9.93 28.00 -14.44
CA HIS A 55 8.57 27.78 -13.97
C HIS A 55 7.68 27.29 -15.11
N TYR A 56 6.84 26.27 -14.85
CA TYR A 56 5.99 25.64 -15.87
C TYR A 56 5.06 26.64 -16.57
N LYS A 57 4.60 27.69 -15.88
CA LYS A 57 3.74 28.76 -16.46
C LYS A 57 4.39 29.65 -17.53
N ARG A 58 5.71 29.53 -17.77
CA ARG A 58 6.40 30.33 -18.80
C ARG A 58 6.43 29.65 -20.17
N ASP A 59 5.88 28.44 -20.26
CA ASP A 59 5.88 27.61 -21.45
C ASP A 59 4.44 27.47 -21.97
N ASN A 60 4.26 27.65 -23.28
CA ASN A 60 2.96 27.63 -23.96
C ASN A 60 2.57 26.22 -24.45
N SER A 61 3.33 25.18 -24.10
CA SER A 61 2.97 23.80 -24.45
C SER A 61 1.68 23.34 -23.74
N PRO A 62 0.81 22.56 -24.41
CA PRO A 62 -0.36 21.95 -23.79
C PRO A 62 -0.01 21.11 -22.55
N HIS A 63 -0.65 21.37 -21.41
CA HIS A 63 -0.31 20.72 -20.15
C HIS A 63 -1.43 20.70 -19.10
N TYR A 64 -1.41 19.67 -18.26
CA TYR A 64 -2.15 19.64 -17.01
C TYR A 64 -1.25 20.04 -15.85
N THR A 65 -1.79 20.80 -14.91
CA THR A 65 -1.14 21.09 -13.62
C THR A 65 -2.07 20.68 -12.50
N VAL A 66 -1.60 19.80 -11.62
CA VAL A 66 -2.33 19.40 -10.40
C VAL A 66 -1.60 19.99 -9.20
N ILE A 67 -2.32 20.80 -8.41
CA ILE A 67 -1.80 21.52 -7.24
C ILE A 67 -2.53 21.00 -6.01
N LEU A 68 -1.82 20.23 -5.19
CA LEU A 68 -2.32 19.71 -3.93
C LEU A 68 -1.98 20.71 -2.81
N GLY A 69 -2.99 21.16 -2.06
CA GLY A 69 -2.80 22.10 -0.96
C GLY A 69 -2.75 23.58 -1.34
N SER A 70 -3.34 23.98 -2.47
CA SER A 70 -3.54 25.38 -2.84
C SER A 70 -4.20 26.22 -1.73
N HIS A 71 -4.00 27.54 -1.76
CA HIS A 71 -4.54 28.51 -0.79
C HIS A 71 -4.26 28.15 0.67
N ARG A 72 -2.97 28.09 1.04
CA ARG A 72 -2.50 27.74 2.40
C ARG A 72 -2.95 26.34 2.84
N ASN A 73 -2.81 25.35 1.97
CA ASN A 73 -3.13 23.93 2.23
C ASN A 73 -4.60 23.66 2.48
N ARG A 74 -5.51 24.36 1.79
CA ARG A 74 -6.97 24.18 1.99
C ARG A 74 -7.71 23.68 0.76
N ARG A 75 -7.09 23.74 -0.41
CA ARG A 75 -7.77 23.47 -1.69
C ARG A 75 -6.97 22.56 -2.60
N LEU A 76 -7.68 21.78 -3.40
CA LEU A 76 -7.15 21.08 -4.56
C LEU A 76 -7.44 21.93 -5.80
N LYS A 77 -6.43 22.12 -6.65
CA LYS A 77 -6.57 22.88 -7.89
C LYS A 77 -6.04 22.10 -9.09
N ILE A 78 -6.81 22.07 -10.18
CA ILE A 78 -6.37 21.54 -11.48
C ILE A 78 -6.40 22.69 -12.49
N GLU A 79 -5.30 22.89 -13.21
CA GLU A 79 -5.19 23.86 -14.29
C GLU A 79 -4.92 23.15 -15.63
N VAL A 80 -5.63 23.54 -16.68
CA VAL A 80 -5.36 23.17 -18.07
C VAL A 80 -4.79 24.39 -18.77
N ASP A 81 -3.57 24.29 -19.28
CA ASP A 81 -2.87 25.40 -19.96
C ASP A 81 -2.83 26.69 -19.13
N GLY A 82 -2.65 26.55 -17.81
CA GLY A 82 -2.63 27.64 -16.84
C GLY A 82 -4.00 28.23 -16.49
N LYS A 83 -5.10 27.77 -17.08
CA LYS A 83 -6.47 28.14 -16.71
C LYS A 83 -7.00 27.15 -15.68
N THR A 84 -7.55 27.66 -14.59
CA THR A 84 -8.14 26.84 -13.52
C THR A 84 -9.44 26.22 -13.99
N VAL A 85 -9.54 24.89 -13.92
CA VAL A 85 -10.73 24.11 -14.26
C VAL A 85 -11.36 23.44 -13.04
N VAL A 86 -10.56 23.17 -12.00
CA VAL A 86 -11.01 22.63 -10.71
C VAL A 86 -10.41 23.47 -9.60
N ASP A 87 -11.25 23.85 -8.62
CA ASP A 87 -10.84 24.56 -7.40
C ASP A 87 -11.72 24.14 -6.21
N GLU A 88 -11.38 23.01 -5.59
CA GLU A 88 -12.20 22.34 -4.57
C GLU A 88 -11.66 22.55 -3.16
N GLU A 89 -12.54 22.82 -2.20
CA GLU A 89 -12.18 23.06 -0.80
C GLU A 89 -12.20 21.77 0.03
N GLY A 90 -11.23 21.60 0.93
CA GLY A 90 -11.18 20.45 1.85
C GLY A 90 -10.60 19.17 1.24
N VAL A 91 -10.28 19.19 -0.04
CA VAL A 91 -9.71 18.06 -0.80
C VAL A 91 -8.19 18.22 -0.86
N ALA A 92 -7.45 17.22 -0.36
CA ALA A 92 -5.97 17.13 -0.32
C ALA A 92 -5.22 18.15 0.59
N LEU A 93 -5.03 17.77 1.86
CA LEU A 93 -4.06 18.40 2.78
C LEU A 93 -2.66 17.82 2.55
N CYS A 94 -1.68 18.65 2.15
CA CYS A 94 -0.25 18.27 2.03
C CYS A 94 0.64 18.80 3.16
N CYS A 95 0.07 19.53 4.11
CA CYS A 95 0.81 20.13 5.21
C CYS A 95 1.11 19.05 6.28
N SER A 96 2.26 18.38 6.15
CA SER A 96 2.73 17.40 7.13
C SER A 96 4.21 17.60 7.39
N SER A 97 4.63 17.43 8.65
CA SER A 97 6.04 17.37 9.06
C SER A 97 6.72 16.06 8.63
N THR A 98 6.02 15.22 7.86
CA THR A 98 6.46 13.92 7.36
C THR A 98 6.06 13.76 5.90
N PHE A 99 6.78 12.93 5.16
CA PHE A 99 6.37 12.57 3.80
C PHE A 99 5.00 11.89 3.81
N GLN A 100 4.13 12.34 2.92
CA GLN A 100 2.82 11.74 2.69
C GLN A 100 2.82 11.15 1.28
N SER A 101 2.21 9.97 1.13
CA SER A 101 2.13 9.26 -0.14
C SER A 101 0.87 9.67 -0.88
N TYR A 102 1.04 10.04 -2.15
CA TYR A 102 -0.03 10.39 -3.06
C TYR A 102 0.16 9.65 -4.37
N TRP A 103 -0.94 9.51 -5.10
CA TRP A 103 -0.89 9.06 -6.48
C TRP A 103 -1.83 9.91 -7.32
N ILE A 104 -1.43 10.13 -8.57
CA ILE A 104 -2.21 10.82 -9.59
C ILE A 104 -2.20 9.95 -10.84
N SER A 105 -3.38 9.59 -11.34
CA SER A 105 -3.52 8.91 -12.63
C SER A 105 -4.15 9.84 -13.65
N ILE A 106 -3.64 9.78 -14.89
CA ILE A 106 -4.25 10.39 -16.06
C ILE A 106 -4.60 9.26 -17.02
N TYR A 107 -5.87 9.23 -17.43
CA TYR A 107 -6.36 8.25 -18.38
C TYR A 107 -7.28 8.92 -19.39
N ASP A 108 -6.76 9.23 -20.58
CA ASP A 108 -7.51 9.84 -21.68
C ASP A 108 -8.37 11.06 -21.24
N GLY A 109 -7.81 11.88 -20.34
CA GLY A 109 -8.48 13.07 -19.78
C GLY A 109 -9.11 12.90 -18.39
N LEU A 110 -9.28 11.68 -17.91
CA LEU A 110 -9.70 11.41 -16.53
C LEU A 110 -8.50 11.55 -15.59
N ILE A 111 -8.49 12.60 -14.77
CA ILE A 111 -7.49 12.83 -13.72
C ILE A 111 -8.06 12.35 -12.39
N SER A 112 -7.49 11.28 -11.85
CA SER A 112 -7.83 10.76 -10.51
C SER A 112 -6.68 11.00 -9.53
N ILE A 113 -7.03 11.36 -8.31
CA ILE A 113 -6.09 11.73 -7.25
C ILE A 113 -6.46 10.96 -5.99
N GLY A 114 -5.49 10.31 -5.35
CA GLY A 114 -5.71 9.65 -4.07
C GLY A 114 -4.53 9.74 -3.11
N LYS A 115 -4.79 9.30 -1.88
CA LYS A 115 -3.80 9.24 -0.78
C LYS A 115 -3.38 7.80 -0.56
N GLY A 116 -2.11 7.50 -0.79
CA GLY A 116 -1.58 6.15 -0.67
C GLY A 116 -0.35 5.94 -1.52
N ARG A 117 0.27 4.77 -1.36
CA ARG A 117 1.48 4.39 -2.13
C ARG A 117 1.13 3.74 -3.47
N TYR A 118 -0.10 3.27 -3.62
CA TYR A 118 -0.55 2.54 -4.80
C TYR A 118 -1.74 3.26 -5.45
N PRO A 119 -1.87 3.16 -6.79
CA PRO A 119 -3.02 3.69 -7.51
C PRO A 119 -4.33 3.18 -6.91
N PHE A 120 -5.38 4.00 -6.95
CA PHE A 120 -6.74 3.67 -6.51
C PHE A 120 -6.93 3.49 -5.00
N GLN A 121 -5.88 3.59 -4.18
CA GLN A 121 -6.01 3.64 -2.72
C GLN A 121 -6.52 5.00 -2.23
N ASN A 122 -7.50 4.98 -1.33
CA ASN A 122 -8.14 6.18 -0.75
C ASN A 122 -8.31 7.28 -1.80
N LEU A 123 -9.11 7.00 -2.82
CA LEU A 123 -9.46 7.97 -3.86
C LEU A 123 -10.00 9.24 -3.19
N VAL A 124 -9.36 10.36 -3.49
CA VAL A 124 -9.69 11.67 -2.90
C VAL A 124 -10.51 12.50 -3.87
N PHE A 125 -10.21 12.45 -5.16
CA PHE A 125 -10.88 13.27 -6.16
C PHE A 125 -10.75 12.71 -7.59
N GLN A 126 -11.74 12.98 -8.43
CA GLN A 126 -11.71 12.68 -9.87
C GLN A 126 -12.28 13.85 -10.67
N TRP A 127 -11.68 14.10 -11.84
CA TRP A 127 -12.16 15.08 -12.80
C TRP A 127 -11.91 14.60 -14.22
N LEU A 128 -12.90 14.75 -15.09
CA LEU A 128 -12.85 14.39 -16.49
C LEU A 128 -12.73 15.65 -17.35
N ASP A 129 -11.70 15.72 -18.19
CA ASP A 129 -11.55 16.78 -19.18
C ASP A 129 -12.48 16.57 -20.37
N SER A 130 -13.32 17.58 -20.67
CA SER A 130 -14.16 17.63 -21.88
C SER A 130 -13.36 17.61 -23.20
N LYS A 131 -12.07 17.96 -23.18
CA LYS A 131 -11.17 17.98 -24.35
C LYS A 131 -9.79 17.40 -23.99
N PRO A 132 -9.67 16.07 -23.88
CA PRO A 132 -8.51 15.42 -23.30
C PRO A 132 -7.23 15.64 -24.11
N ASN A 133 -6.13 15.95 -23.41
CA ASN A 133 -4.79 15.96 -23.97
C ASN A 133 -4.18 14.55 -23.93
N CYS A 134 -4.50 13.73 -24.93
CA CYS A 134 -4.00 12.35 -25.05
C CYS A 134 -2.50 12.25 -25.39
N SER A 135 -1.83 13.37 -25.64
CA SER A 135 -0.39 13.40 -25.94
C SER A 135 0.49 13.47 -24.69
N VAL A 136 -0.10 13.65 -23.50
CA VAL A 136 0.61 13.76 -22.23
C VAL A 136 1.46 12.52 -21.95
N ARG A 137 2.74 12.71 -21.65
CA ARG A 137 3.68 11.58 -21.48
C ARG A 137 4.70 11.76 -20.37
N TYR A 138 5.09 12.98 -20.05
CA TYR A 138 6.10 13.27 -19.03
C TYR A 138 5.49 13.92 -17.81
N VAL A 139 6.05 13.59 -16.65
CA VAL A 139 5.71 14.16 -15.36
C VAL A 139 6.83 15.10 -14.90
N GLY A 140 6.48 16.36 -14.66
CA GLY A 140 7.31 17.39 -14.07
C GLY A 140 6.94 17.59 -12.61
N LEU A 141 7.95 17.69 -11.76
CA LEU A 141 7.78 17.92 -10.32
C LEU A 141 8.09 19.40 -10.05
N SER A 142 7.10 20.14 -9.55
CA SER A 142 7.20 21.58 -9.38
C SER A 142 6.82 22.01 -7.96
N CYS A 143 7.16 23.24 -7.63
CA CYS A 143 6.60 23.93 -6.48
C CYS A 143 6.37 25.41 -6.79
N TRP A 144 5.53 26.05 -5.97
CA TRP A 144 5.22 27.47 -6.10
C TRP A 144 6.22 28.33 -5.32
N ASP A 145 6.01 28.53 -4.01
CA ASP A 145 6.72 29.54 -3.20
C ASP A 145 7.69 28.97 -2.16
N LYS A 146 7.70 27.65 -1.92
CA LYS A 146 8.60 26.98 -0.98
C LYS A 146 9.20 25.71 -1.57
N HIS A 147 10.31 25.26 -0.99
CA HIS A 147 10.91 23.98 -1.36
C HIS A 147 9.95 22.82 -1.10
N VAL A 148 9.85 21.92 -2.07
CA VAL A 148 9.11 20.65 -1.94
C VAL A 148 10.10 19.51 -2.14
N GLY A 149 10.11 18.59 -1.19
CA GLY A 149 10.85 17.35 -1.29
C GLY A 149 9.98 16.26 -1.91
N TYR A 150 10.45 15.66 -3.00
CA TYR A 150 9.83 14.48 -3.60
C TYR A 150 10.74 13.26 -3.41
N ARG A 151 10.16 12.11 -3.07
CA ARG A 151 10.86 10.81 -3.05
C ARG A 151 9.92 9.69 -3.52
N ASN A 152 10.48 8.51 -3.77
CA ASN A 152 9.72 7.34 -4.24
C ASN A 152 8.79 7.66 -5.41
N VAL A 153 9.22 8.57 -6.31
CA VAL A 153 8.44 8.97 -7.47
C VAL A 153 8.54 7.87 -8.50
N ASN A 154 7.46 7.10 -8.63
CA ASN A 154 7.37 5.97 -9.52
C ASN A 154 6.27 6.23 -10.53
N VAL A 155 6.62 6.14 -11.80
CA VAL A 155 5.62 5.99 -12.85
C VAL A 155 5.27 4.51 -12.93
N LEU A 156 4.02 4.19 -12.61
CA LEU A 156 3.53 2.82 -12.57
C LEU A 156 2.90 2.47 -13.92
N PRO A 157 3.24 1.31 -14.51
CA PRO A 157 2.49 0.80 -15.64
C PRO A 157 1.08 0.44 -15.16
N LEU A 158 0.06 0.95 -15.85
CA LEU A 158 -1.29 0.45 -15.68
C LEU A 158 -1.35 -0.91 -16.41
N PRO A 159 -1.71 -2.04 -15.76
CA PRO A 159 -1.85 -3.31 -16.46
C PRO A 159 -2.99 -3.21 -17.46
N ASN A 160 -2.74 -3.63 -18.71
CA ASN A 160 -3.68 -3.52 -19.84
C ASN A 160 -5.00 -4.30 -19.66
N ASN A 161 -5.19 -5.07 -18.59
CA ASN A 161 -6.34 -5.94 -18.39
C ASN A 161 -7.25 -5.61 -17.20
N HIS A 162 -7.17 -4.42 -16.61
CA HIS A 162 -8.15 -4.02 -15.58
C HIS A 162 -9.29 -3.12 -16.08
N MET A 163 -9.29 -2.74 -17.36
CA MET A 163 -10.33 -1.90 -17.95
C MET A 163 -11.67 -2.60 -18.23
N LEU A 164 -11.74 -3.92 -18.05
CA LEU A 164 -13.02 -4.64 -18.06
C LEU A 164 -13.75 -4.57 -16.70
N LEU A 165 -13.05 -4.18 -15.62
CA LEU A 165 -13.68 -4.01 -14.30
C LEU A 165 -14.46 -2.70 -14.15
N TRP A 166 -14.30 -1.71 -15.03
CA TRP A 166 -14.85 -0.35 -14.82
C TRP A 166 -15.52 0.27 -16.07
N LYS A 167 -15.79 -0.52 -17.12
CA LYS A 167 -16.46 -0.03 -18.35
C LYS A 167 -17.97 0.25 -18.22
N GLN A 168 -18.53 0.32 -17.01
CA GLN A 168 -19.96 0.59 -16.78
C GLN A 168 -20.26 1.82 -15.91
N VAL A 169 -19.31 2.75 -15.76
CA VAL A 169 -19.58 4.08 -15.16
C VAL A 169 -19.08 5.18 -16.09
N ASP A 170 -19.64 5.21 -17.29
CA ASP A 170 -20.04 6.41 -18.07
C ASP A 170 -20.15 6.00 -19.55
N SER A 171 -21.38 5.75 -20.00
CA SER A 171 -21.73 5.79 -21.41
C SER A 171 -22.98 6.63 -21.57
N GLY A 172 -22.77 7.95 -21.74
CA GLY A 172 -23.70 8.86 -22.38
C GLY A 172 -23.08 9.33 -23.70
N GLU A 173 -23.41 8.58 -24.77
CA GLU A 173 -23.50 8.95 -26.19
C GLU A 173 -22.44 9.87 -26.85
N PHE A 174 -21.77 9.37 -27.91
CA PHE A 174 -22.10 9.76 -29.29
C PHE A 174 -21.45 8.84 -30.35
N GLU A 175 -22.21 8.59 -31.40
CA GLU A 175 -21.96 7.72 -32.56
C GLU A 175 -20.82 8.20 -33.49
N GLY A 176 -20.21 7.26 -34.24
CA GLY A 176 -19.38 7.58 -35.41
C GLY A 176 -18.62 6.39 -36.03
N LYS A 177 -19.25 5.76 -37.03
CA LYS A 177 -18.87 4.67 -37.98
C LYS A 177 -17.42 4.48 -38.47
N ASP A 178 -17.17 3.21 -38.85
CA ASP A 178 -16.31 2.63 -39.92
C ASP A 178 -14.79 2.87 -39.87
N ASP A 179 -13.88 1.97 -40.24
CA ASP A 179 -13.93 0.76 -41.09
C ASP A 179 -12.89 -0.26 -40.58
N GLY A 180 -13.07 -1.53 -40.97
CA GLY A 180 -12.39 -2.68 -40.36
C GLY A 180 -11.02 -3.08 -40.91
N GLU A 181 -10.45 -4.10 -40.27
CA GLU A 181 -9.69 -5.17 -40.90
C GLU A 181 -9.66 -6.38 -39.93
N GLN A 182 -10.02 -7.54 -40.48
CA GLN A 182 -10.07 -8.84 -39.81
C GLN A 182 -8.67 -9.35 -39.53
N GLU A 183 -8.41 -9.90 -38.34
CA GLU A 183 -7.45 -11.00 -38.18
C GLU A 183 -7.67 -11.78 -36.86
N LEU A 184 -8.24 -12.97 -37.06
CA LEU A 184 -8.02 -14.26 -36.38
C LEU A 184 -8.39 -14.43 -34.89
N GLU A 185 -9.48 -15.19 -34.75
CA GLU A 185 -10.13 -15.75 -33.57
C GLU A 185 -9.17 -16.46 -32.60
N GLY A 186 -9.09 -15.92 -31.38
CA GLY A 186 -8.93 -16.70 -30.15
C GLY A 186 -10.10 -16.31 -29.25
N GLU A 187 -10.92 -17.28 -28.85
CA GLU A 187 -12.12 -17.08 -28.02
C GLU A 187 -11.78 -16.38 -26.69
N GLN A 188 -11.76 -15.05 -26.71
CA GLN A 188 -11.84 -14.22 -25.51
C GLN A 188 -13.30 -14.16 -25.11
N MET A 189 -13.64 -14.76 -23.96
CA MET A 189 -14.92 -14.50 -23.30
C MET A 189 -15.04 -12.99 -23.09
N ASN A 190 -15.87 -12.35 -23.91
CA ASN A 190 -16.47 -11.07 -23.57
C ASN A 190 -17.13 -11.26 -22.20
N ASP A 191 -16.86 -10.36 -21.26
CA ASP A 191 -17.75 -10.15 -20.12
C ASP A 191 -19.11 -9.69 -20.68
N GLU A 192 -19.92 -10.67 -21.09
CA GLU A 192 -21.33 -10.49 -21.41
C GLU A 192 -22.03 -10.05 -20.13
N LYS A 193 -22.12 -8.72 -19.94
CA LYS A 193 -23.14 -8.01 -19.18
C LYS A 193 -23.82 -8.87 -18.08
N TRP A 194 -23.06 -9.32 -17.08
CA TRP A 194 -23.53 -10.30 -16.10
C TRP A 194 -24.42 -9.61 -15.05
N GLY A 195 -25.73 -9.89 -15.06
CA GLY A 195 -26.70 -9.25 -14.17
C GLY A 195 -28.09 -9.88 -14.21
N LEU A 196 -28.99 -9.43 -13.33
CA LEU A 196 -30.36 -9.96 -13.28
C LEU A 196 -31.15 -9.76 -14.58
N GLU A 197 -30.81 -8.73 -15.38
CA GLU A 197 -31.36 -8.49 -16.72
C GLU A 197 -31.35 -9.76 -17.59
N ASN A 198 -30.27 -10.54 -17.53
CA ASN A 198 -30.11 -11.75 -18.35
C ASN A 198 -31.16 -12.80 -18.01
N PHE A 199 -31.55 -12.94 -16.74
CA PHE A 199 -32.57 -13.89 -16.30
C PHE A 199 -33.99 -13.42 -16.66
N LEU A 200 -34.22 -12.11 -16.74
CA LEU A 200 -35.51 -11.57 -17.19
C LEU A 200 -35.78 -11.89 -18.67
N GLU A 201 -34.75 -11.81 -19.52
CA GLU A 201 -34.88 -12.03 -20.96
C GLU A 201 -34.73 -13.51 -21.38
N SER A 202 -33.86 -14.26 -20.71
CA SER A 202 -33.64 -15.69 -21.03
C SER A 202 -34.69 -16.63 -20.45
N TRP A 203 -35.40 -16.19 -19.40
CA TRP A 203 -36.36 -16.98 -18.63
C TRP A 203 -35.76 -18.19 -17.90
N GLU A 204 -34.43 -18.32 -17.89
CA GLU A 204 -33.74 -19.40 -17.20
C GLU A 204 -34.03 -19.32 -15.69
N LEU A 205 -34.28 -20.47 -15.07
CA LEU A 205 -34.55 -20.61 -13.63
C LEU A 205 -35.85 -19.94 -13.14
N SER A 206 -36.75 -19.56 -14.04
CA SER A 206 -38.05 -19.00 -13.65
C SER A 206 -38.91 -20.02 -12.92
N ASP A 207 -39.51 -19.61 -11.80
CA ASP A 207 -40.31 -20.42 -10.89
C ASP A 207 -41.74 -19.87 -10.68
N VAL A 208 -42.10 -18.78 -11.37
CA VAL A 208 -43.44 -18.18 -11.38
C VAL A 208 -43.80 -17.63 -12.76
N LEU A 209 -45.09 -17.72 -13.11
CA LEU A 209 -45.62 -17.26 -14.40
C LEU A 209 -46.72 -16.22 -14.21
N PHE A 210 -46.63 -15.09 -14.92
CA PHE A 210 -47.73 -14.15 -15.07
C PHE A 210 -48.53 -14.43 -16.34
N ILE A 211 -49.87 -14.38 -16.26
CA ILE A 211 -50.77 -14.40 -17.41
C ILE A 211 -51.31 -12.99 -17.61
N VAL A 212 -50.95 -12.34 -18.71
CA VAL A 212 -51.18 -10.90 -18.91
C VAL A 212 -52.09 -10.62 -20.10
N GLY A 213 -53.03 -9.70 -19.89
CA GLY A 213 -53.94 -9.21 -20.93
C GLY A 213 -55.01 -10.23 -21.34
N LYS A 214 -55.78 -9.87 -22.37
CA LYS A 214 -56.85 -10.72 -22.92
C LYS A 214 -56.31 -11.87 -23.77
N ASP A 215 -55.07 -11.72 -24.27
CA ASP A 215 -54.39 -12.69 -25.11
C ASP A 215 -53.64 -13.76 -24.29
N GLU A 216 -53.83 -13.77 -22.97
CA GLU A 216 -53.23 -14.74 -22.02
C GLU A 216 -51.72 -14.93 -22.20
N ARG A 217 -50.99 -13.83 -22.44
CA ARG A 217 -49.55 -13.89 -22.65
C ARG A 217 -48.83 -14.34 -21.37
N LEU A 218 -48.02 -15.39 -21.49
CA LEU A 218 -47.17 -15.90 -20.42
C LEU A 218 -45.91 -15.03 -20.28
N VAL A 219 -45.61 -14.62 -19.06
CA VAL A 219 -44.40 -13.84 -18.72
C VAL A 219 -43.76 -14.48 -17.48
N PRO A 220 -42.64 -15.20 -17.61
CA PRO A 220 -41.96 -15.82 -16.49
C PRO A 220 -41.18 -14.80 -15.64
N ALA A 221 -40.98 -15.15 -14.37
CA ALA A 221 -40.20 -14.38 -13.40
C ALA A 221 -39.70 -15.28 -12.26
N HIS A 222 -39.07 -14.67 -11.25
CA HIS A 222 -38.41 -15.33 -10.14
C HIS A 222 -39.01 -14.92 -8.78
N LYS A 223 -39.57 -15.85 -8.01
CA LYS A 223 -40.26 -15.61 -6.74
C LYS A 223 -39.39 -14.86 -5.74
N VAL A 224 -38.14 -15.29 -5.56
CA VAL A 224 -37.20 -14.66 -4.63
C VAL A 224 -36.91 -13.20 -4.97
N VAL A 225 -36.77 -12.87 -6.26
CA VAL A 225 -36.51 -11.50 -6.74
C VAL A 225 -37.75 -10.62 -6.54
N LEU A 226 -38.93 -11.15 -6.88
CA LEU A 226 -40.20 -10.46 -6.70
C LEU A 226 -40.49 -10.17 -5.22
N GLN A 227 -40.37 -11.18 -4.35
CA GLN A 227 -40.68 -11.02 -2.94
C GLN A 227 -39.66 -10.14 -2.19
N ALA A 228 -38.42 -10.09 -2.68
CA ALA A 228 -37.42 -9.16 -2.16
C ALA A 228 -37.69 -7.70 -2.57
N SER A 229 -38.41 -7.45 -3.67
CA SER A 229 -38.68 -6.10 -4.21
C SER A 229 -40.07 -5.55 -3.84
N GLY A 230 -41.07 -6.41 -3.68
CA GLY A 230 -42.46 -6.05 -3.41
C GLY A 230 -43.23 -7.12 -2.65
N ASN A 231 -44.54 -6.98 -2.56
CA ASN A 231 -45.45 -7.93 -1.95
C ASN A 231 -46.26 -8.62 -3.06
N PHE A 232 -45.80 -9.79 -3.50
CA PHE A 232 -46.45 -10.56 -4.55
C PHE A 232 -47.25 -11.72 -3.94
N PRO A 233 -48.45 -12.05 -4.47
CA PRO A 233 -49.27 -13.14 -3.95
C PRO A 233 -48.72 -14.49 -4.41
N LEU A 234 -47.61 -14.91 -3.82
CA LEU A 234 -46.91 -16.16 -4.12
C LEU A 234 -47.30 -17.26 -3.11
N SER A 235 -47.40 -18.50 -3.58
CA SER A 235 -47.55 -19.68 -2.74
C SER A 235 -46.21 -20.42 -2.60
N LEU A 236 -46.11 -21.24 -1.55
CA LEU A 236 -44.96 -22.12 -1.34
C LEU A 236 -44.97 -23.35 -2.28
N SER A 237 -45.93 -23.46 -3.21
CA SER A 237 -46.05 -24.59 -4.13
C SER A 237 -45.39 -24.32 -5.49
N ASN A 238 -45.07 -25.38 -6.24
CA ASN A 238 -44.24 -25.30 -7.46
C ASN A 238 -44.93 -24.65 -8.68
N GLU A 239 -46.24 -24.44 -8.67
CA GLU A 239 -46.97 -23.85 -9.80
C GLU A 239 -47.73 -22.59 -9.36
N ASP A 240 -47.02 -21.46 -9.28
CA ASP A 240 -47.65 -20.17 -9.08
C ASP A 240 -47.91 -19.47 -10.41
N VAL A 241 -49.19 -19.25 -10.69
CA VAL A 241 -49.68 -18.50 -11.84
C VAL A 241 -50.39 -17.25 -11.36
N ILE A 242 -49.86 -16.07 -11.68
CA ILE A 242 -50.45 -14.78 -11.32
C ILE A 242 -51.25 -14.23 -12.50
N GLN A 243 -52.56 -14.08 -12.33
CA GLN A 243 -53.44 -13.58 -13.40
C GLN A 243 -53.60 -12.05 -13.35
N LEU A 244 -53.25 -11.38 -14.46
CA LEU A 244 -53.35 -9.94 -14.66
C LEU A 244 -54.10 -9.60 -15.96
N GLN A 245 -55.36 -10.01 -16.05
CA GLN A 245 -56.19 -9.83 -17.27
C GLN A 245 -56.46 -8.37 -17.67
N LYS A 246 -56.34 -7.43 -16.73
CA LYS A 246 -56.59 -5.98 -16.96
C LYS A 246 -55.33 -5.18 -17.31
N ILE A 247 -54.16 -5.81 -17.23
CA ILE A 247 -52.86 -5.15 -17.45
C ILE A 247 -52.34 -5.57 -18.82
N SER A 248 -51.71 -4.65 -19.55
CA SER A 248 -51.05 -4.98 -20.81
C SER A 248 -49.61 -5.41 -20.59
N TYR A 249 -49.08 -6.25 -21.48
CA TYR A 249 -47.70 -6.73 -21.41
C TYR A 249 -46.65 -5.62 -21.22
N PRO A 250 -46.69 -4.48 -21.95
CA PRO A 250 -45.70 -3.42 -21.76
C PRO A 250 -45.66 -2.85 -20.34
N ILE A 251 -46.79 -2.83 -19.63
CA ILE A 251 -46.85 -2.30 -18.26
C ILE A 251 -46.21 -3.30 -17.28
N LEU A 252 -46.51 -4.60 -17.41
CA LEU A 252 -45.85 -5.62 -16.57
C LEU A 252 -44.36 -5.69 -16.87
N HIS A 253 -43.98 -5.67 -18.15
CA HIS A 253 -42.58 -5.68 -18.55
C HIS A 253 -41.82 -4.49 -17.97
N ALA A 254 -42.39 -3.29 -18.00
CA ALA A 254 -41.79 -2.11 -17.38
C ALA A 254 -41.59 -2.27 -15.86
N LEU A 255 -42.56 -2.88 -15.16
CA LEU A 255 -42.40 -3.18 -13.73
C LEU A 255 -41.26 -4.18 -13.48
N LEU A 256 -41.22 -5.29 -14.24
CA LEU A 256 -40.20 -6.32 -14.11
C LEU A 256 -38.82 -5.80 -14.49
N GLN A 257 -38.71 -5.05 -15.60
CA GLN A 257 -37.47 -4.41 -16.02
C GLN A 257 -36.93 -3.49 -14.93
N TYR A 258 -37.78 -2.69 -14.28
CA TYR A 258 -37.38 -1.87 -13.14
C TYR A 258 -36.89 -2.70 -11.96
N ILE A 259 -37.54 -3.82 -11.64
CA ILE A 259 -37.14 -4.71 -10.54
C ILE A 259 -35.75 -5.33 -10.80
N TYR A 260 -35.50 -5.77 -12.04
CA TYR A 260 -34.31 -6.56 -12.40
C TYR A 260 -33.11 -5.71 -12.80
N THR A 261 -33.34 -4.49 -13.31
CA THR A 261 -32.29 -3.59 -13.81
C THR A 261 -32.18 -2.28 -13.03
N GLY A 262 -33.17 -1.97 -12.19
CA GLY A 262 -33.27 -0.69 -11.51
C GLY A 262 -33.78 0.44 -12.42
N GLN A 263 -34.00 0.17 -13.71
CA GLN A 263 -34.40 1.17 -14.69
C GLN A 263 -35.56 0.64 -15.56
N THR A 264 -36.41 1.53 -16.04
CA THR A 264 -37.43 1.17 -17.03
C THR A 264 -37.79 2.36 -17.90
N GLN A 265 -38.19 2.10 -19.13
CA GLN A 265 -38.72 3.11 -20.03
C GLN A 265 -40.22 2.96 -20.24
N ILE A 266 -40.98 4.05 -20.10
CA ILE A 266 -42.44 4.02 -20.30
C ILE A 266 -42.98 5.33 -20.89
N SER A 267 -44.09 5.24 -21.63
CA SER A 267 -44.79 6.43 -22.16
C SER A 267 -45.65 7.13 -21.10
N GLU A 268 -45.88 8.42 -21.27
CA GLU A 268 -46.72 9.23 -20.35
C GLU A 268 -48.12 8.63 -20.15
N ALA A 269 -48.75 8.17 -21.23
CA ALA A 269 -50.08 7.56 -21.20
C ALA A 269 -50.14 6.29 -20.34
N GLN A 270 -49.02 5.57 -20.21
CA GLN A 270 -48.93 4.32 -19.46
C GLN A 270 -48.44 4.52 -18.01
N LEU A 271 -47.89 5.70 -17.67
CA LEU A 271 -47.35 6.01 -16.35
C LEU A 271 -48.36 5.79 -15.21
N GLY A 272 -49.61 6.20 -15.41
CA GLY A 272 -50.68 5.99 -14.42
C GLY A 272 -50.99 4.51 -14.18
N SER A 273 -50.89 3.68 -15.22
CA SER A 273 -51.14 2.24 -15.11
C SER A 273 -49.96 1.51 -14.46
N LEU A 274 -48.72 1.91 -14.78
CA LEU A 274 -47.52 1.40 -14.09
C LEU A 274 -47.54 1.76 -12.60
N ARG A 275 -47.93 3.00 -12.25
CA ARG A 275 -48.10 3.40 -10.84
C ARG A 275 -49.12 2.52 -10.12
N ALA A 276 -50.28 2.28 -10.73
CA ALA A 276 -51.33 1.46 -10.12
C ALA A 276 -50.85 0.02 -9.89
N LEU A 277 -50.15 -0.57 -10.87
CA LEU A 277 -49.58 -1.92 -10.74
C LEU A 277 -48.46 -1.98 -9.69
N SER A 278 -47.58 -0.98 -9.67
CA SER A 278 -46.50 -0.88 -8.69
C SER A 278 -47.04 -0.74 -7.27
N LEU A 279 -48.14 0.01 -7.09
CA LEU A 279 -48.84 0.15 -5.82
C LEU A 279 -49.52 -1.15 -5.39
N GLN A 280 -50.13 -1.87 -6.33
CA GLN A 280 -50.75 -3.18 -6.08
C GLN A 280 -49.76 -4.19 -5.49
N PHE A 281 -48.52 -4.20 -5.97
CA PHE A 281 -47.45 -5.07 -5.49
C PHE A 281 -46.50 -4.39 -4.49
N GLU A 282 -46.86 -3.22 -3.96
CA GLU A 282 -46.06 -2.48 -2.97
C GLU A 282 -44.60 -2.19 -3.37
N VAL A 283 -44.31 -2.01 -4.67
CA VAL A 283 -43.00 -1.58 -5.18
C VAL A 283 -42.88 -0.06 -5.02
N MET A 284 -42.80 0.37 -3.75
CA MET A 284 -42.92 1.78 -3.34
C MET A 284 -41.90 2.76 -3.97
N PRO A 285 -40.63 2.38 -4.21
CA PRO A 285 -39.69 3.26 -4.91
C PRO A 285 -40.19 3.67 -6.30
N LEU A 286 -40.76 2.73 -7.06
CA LEU A 286 -41.30 2.99 -8.38
C LEU A 286 -42.59 3.82 -8.32
N VAL A 287 -43.45 3.57 -7.32
CA VAL A 287 -44.66 4.39 -7.08
C VAL A 287 -44.28 5.86 -6.88
N LYS A 288 -43.29 6.13 -6.02
CA LYS A 288 -42.81 7.48 -5.74
C LYS A 288 -42.24 8.15 -6.99
N GLN A 289 -41.47 7.42 -7.79
CA GLN A 289 -40.92 7.96 -9.04
C GLN A 289 -41.99 8.26 -10.08
N CYS A 290 -43.02 7.42 -10.19
CA CYS A 290 -44.15 7.70 -11.06
C CYS A 290 -44.90 8.97 -10.62
N GLU A 291 -45.04 9.21 -9.31
CA GLU A 291 -45.68 10.41 -8.76
C GLU A 291 -44.84 11.67 -9.00
N GLU A 292 -43.54 11.64 -8.66
CA GLU A 292 -42.62 12.75 -8.88
C GLU A 292 -42.56 13.13 -10.38
N THR A 293 -42.54 12.11 -11.25
CA THR A 293 -42.56 12.29 -12.71
C THR A 293 -43.87 12.91 -13.17
N ALA A 294 -45.02 12.39 -12.71
CA ALA A 294 -46.34 12.95 -13.05
C ALA A 294 -46.50 14.41 -12.62
N GLU A 295 -45.96 14.81 -11.46
CA GLU A 295 -45.98 16.21 -11.01
C GLU A 295 -45.10 17.12 -11.88
N ARG A 296 -43.93 16.65 -12.34
CA ARG A 296 -43.08 17.38 -13.30
C ARG A 296 -43.83 17.69 -14.61
N PHE A 297 -44.66 16.77 -15.10
CA PHE A 297 -45.49 16.99 -16.29
C PHE A 297 -46.58 18.04 -16.09
N LYS A 298 -47.20 18.09 -14.90
CA LYS A 298 -48.19 19.13 -14.57
C LYS A 298 -47.59 20.53 -14.59
N LEU A 299 -46.32 20.67 -14.21
CA LEU A 299 -45.60 21.96 -14.16
C LEU A 299 -45.07 22.44 -15.52
N ASN A 300 -44.76 21.54 -16.46
CA ASN A 300 -44.07 21.85 -17.72
C ASN A 300 -44.85 21.46 -18.99
N LYS A 301 -46.14 21.85 -19.09
CA LYS A 301 -47.03 21.54 -20.23
C LYS A 301 -46.57 21.99 -21.64
N LYS A 302 -45.53 22.83 -21.76
CA LYS A 302 -45.08 23.42 -23.05
C LYS A 302 -43.81 22.81 -23.65
N LEU A 303 -43.14 21.86 -22.98
CA LEU A 303 -41.81 21.38 -23.38
C LEU A 303 -41.78 19.98 -24.01
N PHE A 304 -42.89 19.24 -24.02
CA PHE A 304 -42.92 17.84 -24.47
C PHE A 304 -44.11 17.54 -25.38
N ASP A 305 -44.07 18.09 -26.61
CA ASP A 305 -44.86 17.57 -27.74
C ASP A 305 -44.02 16.51 -28.47
N SER A 306 -44.24 15.24 -28.14
CA SER A 306 -44.01 14.02 -28.95
C SER A 306 -43.87 12.84 -28.01
N GLY A 307 -44.42 11.68 -28.39
CA GLY A 307 -44.46 10.44 -27.57
C GLY A 307 -43.10 9.80 -27.29
N LYS A 308 -42.18 10.54 -26.65
CA LYS A 308 -40.89 10.06 -26.17
C LYS A 308 -41.10 9.17 -24.95
N SER A 309 -40.39 8.03 -24.93
CA SER A 309 -40.26 7.19 -23.75
C SER A 309 -39.55 7.96 -22.63
N MET A 310 -40.03 7.82 -21.40
CA MET A 310 -39.43 8.41 -20.22
C MET A 310 -38.69 7.32 -19.45
N GLU A 311 -37.49 7.64 -18.99
CA GLU A 311 -36.70 6.73 -18.17
C GLU A 311 -36.98 6.97 -16.68
N LEU A 312 -37.33 5.91 -15.97
CA LEU A 312 -37.46 5.85 -14.52
C LEU A 312 -36.29 5.02 -13.99
N SER A 313 -35.49 5.58 -13.09
CA SER A 313 -34.25 4.95 -12.60
C SER A 313 -34.17 4.98 -11.08
N TYR A 314 -34.03 3.84 -10.42
CA TYR A 314 -33.89 3.72 -8.96
C TYR A 314 -32.75 4.62 -8.43
N PRO A 315 -32.98 5.42 -7.37
CA PRO A 315 -31.98 6.38 -6.91
C PRO A 315 -30.85 5.65 -6.18
N SER A 316 -29.66 5.64 -6.78
CA SER A 316 -28.45 5.06 -6.19
C SER A 316 -28.00 5.86 -4.96
N PHE A 317 -28.32 5.38 -3.77
CA PHE A 317 -27.85 5.94 -2.49
C PHE A 317 -26.51 5.33 -2.07
N GLN A 318 -25.46 5.39 -2.91
CA GLN A 318 -24.06 5.23 -2.47
C GLN A 318 -23.08 5.37 -3.65
N PRO A 319 -22.24 6.43 -3.70
CA PRO A 319 -21.18 6.56 -4.69
C PRO A 319 -19.97 5.63 -4.44
N HIS A 320 -20.05 4.74 -3.44
CA HIS A 320 -18.90 4.03 -2.88
C HIS A 320 -19.01 2.49 -2.96
N CYS A 321 -20.04 1.95 -3.62
CA CYS A 321 -20.18 0.51 -3.83
C CYS A 321 -20.40 0.22 -5.31
N CYS A 322 -19.41 -0.41 -5.97
CA CYS A 322 -19.47 -0.83 -7.38
C CYS A 322 -20.45 -2.01 -7.62
N MET A 323 -21.34 -2.34 -6.69
CA MET A 323 -22.17 -3.54 -6.73
C MET A 323 -23.54 -3.23 -7.37
N ALA A 324 -23.85 -3.91 -8.48
CA ALA A 324 -25.17 -3.84 -9.10
C ALA A 324 -26.26 -4.50 -8.22
N PHE A 325 -25.96 -5.67 -7.62
CA PHE A 325 -26.88 -6.38 -6.73
C PHE A 325 -26.31 -6.49 -5.30
N PRO A 326 -27.13 -6.31 -4.25
CA PRO A 326 -28.52 -5.84 -4.26
C PRO A 326 -28.66 -4.30 -4.17
N SER A 327 -27.54 -3.56 -4.03
CA SER A 327 -27.53 -2.14 -3.63
C SER A 327 -27.99 -1.13 -4.69
N GLN A 328 -27.93 -1.47 -5.98
CA GLN A 328 -28.36 -0.58 -7.07
C GLN A 328 -29.74 -0.95 -7.65
N LEU A 329 -30.41 -1.94 -7.05
CA LEU A 329 -31.73 -2.42 -7.46
C LEU A 329 -32.78 -2.10 -6.39
N PRO A 330 -34.09 -2.09 -6.74
CA PRO A 330 -35.18 -1.94 -5.78
C PRO A 330 -35.40 -3.22 -4.95
N ILE A 331 -34.32 -3.82 -4.45
CA ILE A 331 -34.31 -5.08 -3.72
C ILE A 331 -34.03 -4.81 -2.24
N ASN A 332 -34.93 -5.26 -1.37
CA ASN A 332 -34.76 -5.11 0.06
C ASN A 332 -33.88 -6.23 0.63
N VAL A 333 -32.62 -5.89 0.93
CA VAL A 333 -31.63 -6.82 1.49
C VAL A 333 -32.12 -7.52 2.76
N LYS A 334 -32.94 -6.87 3.59
CA LYS A 334 -33.47 -7.50 4.81
C LYS A 334 -34.47 -8.61 4.48
N ARG A 335 -35.33 -8.38 3.48
CA ARG A 335 -36.25 -9.43 2.99
C ARG A 335 -35.49 -10.57 2.34
N LEU A 336 -34.48 -10.27 1.52
CA LEU A 336 -33.65 -11.27 0.87
C LEU A 336 -32.91 -12.16 1.88
N LYS A 337 -32.34 -11.56 2.94
CA LYS A 337 -31.77 -12.30 4.09
C LYS A 337 -32.80 -13.15 4.82
N GLN A 338 -34.03 -12.67 4.98
CA GLN A 338 -35.09 -13.45 5.62
C GLN A 338 -35.45 -14.69 4.79
N LEU A 339 -35.63 -14.55 3.47
CA LEU A 339 -35.90 -15.67 2.55
C LEU A 339 -34.77 -16.71 2.59
N GLN A 340 -33.51 -16.27 2.67
CA GLN A 340 -32.37 -17.16 2.86
C GLN A 340 -32.46 -17.96 4.17
N LEU A 341 -32.89 -17.33 5.26
CA LEU A 341 -32.93 -17.95 6.58
C LEU A 341 -34.14 -18.89 6.75
N THR A 342 -35.29 -18.55 6.15
CA THR A 342 -36.50 -19.39 6.22
C THR A 342 -36.50 -20.52 5.21
N GLY A 343 -35.76 -20.38 4.10
CA GLY A 343 -35.79 -21.31 2.98
C GLY A 343 -37.04 -21.17 2.11
N ASP A 344 -37.84 -20.11 2.31
CA ASP A 344 -39.06 -19.86 1.54
C ASP A 344 -38.71 -19.66 0.06
N TYR A 345 -39.40 -20.39 -0.81
CA TYR A 345 -39.16 -20.41 -2.27
C TYR A 345 -37.79 -20.97 -2.70
N SER A 346 -37.10 -21.70 -1.81
CA SER A 346 -35.88 -22.42 -2.20
C SER A 346 -36.18 -23.52 -3.24
N ASP A 347 -35.32 -23.60 -4.24
CA ASP A 347 -35.37 -24.54 -5.36
C ASP A 347 -34.12 -25.43 -5.42
N ILE A 348 -33.19 -25.27 -4.46
CA ILE A 348 -32.00 -26.10 -4.31
C ILE A 348 -31.58 -26.30 -2.84
N ASN A 349 -31.24 -27.55 -2.50
CA ASN A 349 -30.66 -27.96 -1.23
C ASN A 349 -29.16 -28.25 -1.40
N ILE A 350 -28.32 -27.65 -0.56
CA ILE A 350 -26.87 -27.88 -0.57
C ILE A 350 -26.48 -28.81 0.58
N TYR A 351 -25.84 -29.91 0.24
CA TYR A 351 -25.25 -30.86 1.16
C TYR A 351 -23.72 -30.73 1.13
N ILE A 352 -23.08 -30.75 2.31
CA ILE A 352 -21.63 -30.79 2.42
C ILE A 352 -21.22 -32.14 3.02
N GLU A 353 -20.22 -32.78 2.42
CA GLU A 353 -19.70 -34.06 2.89
C GLU A 353 -19.31 -34.00 4.38
N GLY A 354 -19.73 -35.01 5.14
CA GLY A 354 -19.52 -35.06 6.60
C GLY A 354 -20.42 -34.15 7.44
N HIS A 355 -21.16 -33.22 6.83
CA HIS A 355 -22.02 -32.24 7.54
C HIS A 355 -23.51 -32.34 7.21
N GLY A 356 -23.89 -33.03 6.12
CA GLY A 356 -25.29 -33.22 5.72
C GLY A 356 -25.88 -31.97 5.07
N LEU A 357 -27.19 -31.74 5.26
CA LEU A 357 -27.88 -30.56 4.70
C LEU A 357 -27.40 -29.29 5.40
N VAL A 358 -26.81 -28.37 4.64
CA VAL A 358 -26.24 -27.12 5.17
C VAL A 358 -27.12 -25.92 4.90
N ALA A 359 -27.77 -25.84 3.73
CA ALA A 359 -28.60 -24.70 3.36
C ALA A 359 -29.66 -25.04 2.30
N GLN A 360 -30.79 -24.35 2.35
CA GLN A 360 -31.80 -24.31 1.28
C GLN A 360 -31.71 -22.93 0.62
N LEU A 361 -31.55 -22.90 -0.70
CA LEU A 361 -31.13 -21.70 -1.44
C LEU A 361 -31.94 -21.54 -2.73
N HIS A 362 -31.64 -20.46 -3.46
CA HIS A 362 -32.29 -20.06 -4.70
C HIS A 362 -31.28 -20.13 -5.86
N LYS A 363 -31.54 -20.94 -6.89
CA LYS A 363 -30.66 -21.14 -8.05
C LYS A 363 -30.37 -19.81 -8.76
N VAL A 364 -31.36 -18.94 -8.91
CA VAL A 364 -31.18 -17.62 -9.55
C VAL A 364 -30.19 -16.73 -8.79
N ILE A 365 -30.19 -16.77 -7.45
CA ILE A 365 -29.25 -15.97 -6.65
C ILE A 365 -27.84 -16.54 -6.75
N LEU A 366 -27.67 -17.87 -6.69
CA LEU A 366 -26.35 -18.49 -6.86
C LEU A 366 -25.79 -18.23 -8.27
N SER A 367 -26.63 -18.39 -9.29
CA SER A 367 -26.27 -18.18 -10.69
C SER A 367 -25.92 -16.72 -10.98
N LEU A 368 -26.56 -15.77 -10.32
CA LEU A 368 -26.22 -14.35 -10.45
C LEU A 368 -24.78 -14.04 -10.02
N TRP A 369 -24.21 -14.80 -9.09
CA TRP A 369 -22.88 -14.50 -8.53
C TRP A 369 -21.78 -15.45 -8.98
N SER A 370 -22.14 -16.58 -9.58
CA SER A 370 -21.22 -17.67 -9.87
C SER A 370 -21.54 -18.30 -11.22
N VAL A 371 -20.61 -18.12 -12.16
CA VAL A 371 -20.67 -18.79 -13.47
C VAL A 371 -20.69 -20.32 -13.32
N PRO A 372 -19.89 -20.96 -12.42
CA PRO A 372 -20.02 -22.38 -12.13
C PRO A 372 -21.43 -22.83 -11.72
N PHE A 373 -22.09 -22.12 -10.78
CA PHE A 373 -23.45 -22.45 -10.39
C PHE A 373 -24.45 -22.23 -11.52
N SER A 374 -24.33 -21.14 -12.27
CA SER A 374 -25.17 -20.89 -13.45
C SER A 374 -25.09 -22.06 -14.44
N LYS A 375 -23.88 -22.45 -14.85
CA LYS A 375 -23.67 -23.58 -15.77
C LYS A 375 -24.17 -24.90 -15.20
N MET A 376 -24.01 -25.14 -13.89
CA MET A 376 -24.50 -26.33 -13.19
C MET A 376 -26.03 -26.45 -13.31
N PHE A 377 -26.75 -25.34 -13.26
CA PHE A 377 -28.22 -25.35 -13.30
C PHE A 377 -28.81 -25.25 -14.70
N THR A 378 -28.09 -24.72 -15.70
CA THR A 378 -28.66 -24.44 -17.05
C THR A 378 -28.09 -25.31 -18.18
N ASN A 379 -26.88 -25.90 -18.05
CA ASN A 379 -26.24 -26.65 -19.15
C ASN A 379 -26.52 -28.16 -19.17
N GLY A 380 -27.68 -28.60 -18.66
CA GLY A 380 -28.10 -30.01 -18.77
C GLY A 380 -27.31 -31.02 -17.91
N MET A 381 -26.59 -30.56 -16.89
CA MET A 381 -26.02 -31.44 -15.85
C MET A 381 -27.15 -32.08 -15.01
N SER A 382 -26.86 -33.11 -14.20
CA SER A 382 -27.84 -33.75 -13.31
C SER A 382 -28.55 -32.73 -12.40
N GLU A 383 -27.82 -31.70 -12.00
CA GLU A 383 -28.20 -30.60 -11.12
C GLU A 383 -29.20 -29.63 -11.76
N SER A 384 -29.32 -29.64 -13.10
CA SER A 384 -30.35 -28.88 -13.80
C SER A 384 -31.76 -29.37 -13.45
N SER A 385 -31.92 -30.69 -13.26
CA SER A 385 -33.19 -31.34 -12.91
C SER A 385 -33.27 -31.75 -11.43
N SER A 386 -32.15 -31.76 -10.71
CA SER A 386 -32.08 -32.06 -9.28
C SER A 386 -32.40 -30.82 -8.43
N SER A 387 -32.98 -31.07 -7.27
CA SER A 387 -33.11 -30.09 -6.18
C SER A 387 -32.02 -30.27 -5.12
N GLU A 388 -30.99 -31.09 -5.38
CA GLU A 388 -29.91 -31.40 -4.45
C GLU A 388 -28.53 -31.28 -5.12
N VAL A 389 -27.59 -30.63 -4.44
CA VAL A 389 -26.17 -30.52 -4.81
C VAL A 389 -25.31 -30.98 -3.64
N PHE A 390 -24.31 -31.81 -3.93
CA PHE A 390 -23.36 -32.33 -2.95
C PHE A 390 -21.97 -31.72 -3.19
N LEU A 391 -21.43 -31.04 -2.17
CA LEU A 391 -20.11 -30.42 -2.20
C LEU A 391 -19.14 -31.23 -1.32
N SER A 392 -17.97 -31.56 -1.87
CA SER A 392 -16.83 -32.16 -1.16
C SER A 392 -15.74 -31.10 -0.92
N ASP A 393 -14.90 -31.31 0.09
CA ASP A 393 -13.73 -30.46 0.41
C ASP A 393 -14.06 -28.97 0.69
N VAL A 394 -15.29 -28.67 1.11
CA VAL A 394 -15.74 -27.29 1.42
C VAL A 394 -15.94 -27.12 2.93
N SER A 395 -15.32 -26.08 3.49
CA SER A 395 -15.57 -25.64 4.87
C SER A 395 -17.01 -25.09 5.02
N PRO A 396 -17.87 -25.68 5.88
CA PRO A 396 -19.24 -25.20 6.08
C PRO A 396 -19.30 -23.75 6.59
N GLU A 397 -18.35 -23.36 7.42
CA GLU A 397 -18.24 -22.00 7.96
C GLU A 397 -17.92 -21.00 6.85
N ALA A 398 -16.92 -21.29 6.02
CA ALA A 398 -16.54 -20.44 4.90
C ALA A 398 -17.66 -20.38 3.85
N PHE A 399 -18.33 -21.50 3.59
CA PHE A 399 -19.50 -21.55 2.70
C PHE A 399 -20.63 -20.66 3.20
N LYS A 400 -20.96 -20.70 4.51
CA LYS A 400 -21.96 -19.81 5.11
C LYS A 400 -21.60 -18.33 4.96
N VAL A 401 -20.33 -17.97 5.08
CA VAL A 401 -19.86 -16.58 4.84
C VAL A 401 -20.05 -16.19 3.37
N MET A 402 -19.65 -17.05 2.43
CA MET A 402 -19.89 -16.83 1.01
C MET A 402 -21.39 -16.65 0.73
N LEU A 403 -22.25 -17.51 1.28
CA LEU A 403 -23.70 -17.38 1.14
C LEU A 403 -24.24 -16.06 1.70
N LYS A 404 -23.79 -15.64 2.89
CA LYS A 404 -24.16 -14.32 3.44
C LYS A 404 -23.76 -13.19 2.48
N PHE A 405 -22.61 -13.31 1.82
CA PHE A 405 -22.18 -12.35 0.80
C PHE A 405 -23.12 -12.36 -0.40
N LEU A 406 -23.45 -13.53 -0.97
CA LEU A 406 -24.34 -13.63 -2.15
C LEU A 406 -25.72 -12.97 -1.92
N TYR A 407 -26.25 -13.05 -0.69
CA TYR A 407 -27.57 -12.48 -0.36
C TYR A 407 -27.53 -11.05 0.17
N SER A 408 -26.34 -10.49 0.45
CA SER A 408 -26.23 -9.16 1.06
C SER A 408 -25.31 -8.18 0.34
N GLY A 409 -24.42 -8.68 -0.52
CA GLY A 409 -23.34 -7.91 -1.15
C GLY A 409 -22.25 -7.44 -0.18
N VAL A 410 -22.26 -7.88 1.08
CA VAL A 410 -21.34 -7.42 2.13
C VAL A 410 -20.59 -8.60 2.73
N LEU A 411 -19.26 -8.49 2.76
CA LEU A 411 -18.40 -9.43 3.48
C LEU A 411 -18.45 -9.10 4.97
N SER A 412 -18.94 -10.03 5.78
CA SER A 412 -18.99 -9.89 7.24
C SER A 412 -18.39 -11.12 7.91
N LEU A 413 -17.33 -10.89 8.69
CA LEU A 413 -16.52 -11.90 9.38
C LEU A 413 -16.55 -11.70 10.90
N GLU A 414 -17.41 -10.80 11.39
CA GLU A 414 -17.39 -10.19 12.73
C GLU A 414 -17.56 -11.18 13.90
N ASP A 415 -18.05 -12.40 13.63
CA ASP A 415 -18.35 -13.41 14.66
C ASP A 415 -17.27 -14.51 14.79
N SER A 416 -16.15 -14.43 14.07
CA SER A 416 -15.16 -15.53 14.00
C SER A 416 -13.94 -15.32 14.88
N VAL A 417 -13.61 -16.33 15.71
CA VAL A 417 -12.41 -16.35 16.58
C VAL A 417 -11.11 -16.48 15.76
N GLU A 418 -11.21 -17.06 14.56
CA GLU A 418 -10.09 -17.30 13.63
C GLU A 418 -10.26 -16.53 12.31
N PHE A 419 -10.38 -15.21 12.42
CA PHE A 419 -10.62 -14.31 11.29
C PHE A 419 -9.71 -14.57 10.08
N GLY A 420 -8.40 -14.77 10.30
CA GLY A 420 -7.42 -15.00 9.23
C GLY A 420 -7.63 -16.30 8.46
N THR A 421 -7.78 -17.42 9.19
CA THR A 421 -8.00 -18.74 8.59
C THR A 421 -9.32 -18.79 7.82
N LEU A 422 -10.39 -18.24 8.41
CA LEU A 422 -11.71 -18.19 7.76
C LEU A 422 -11.66 -17.35 6.48
N LEU A 423 -11.00 -16.19 6.52
CA LEU A 423 -10.86 -15.31 5.35
C LEU A 423 -10.14 -16.00 4.18
N LEU A 424 -9.08 -16.76 4.46
CA LEU A 424 -8.36 -17.56 3.45
C LEU A 424 -9.25 -18.67 2.86
N GLN A 425 -10.02 -19.37 3.70
CA GLN A 425 -10.98 -20.37 3.21
C GLN A 425 -12.07 -19.74 2.34
N VAL A 426 -12.57 -18.55 2.69
CA VAL A 426 -13.56 -17.83 1.89
C VAL A 426 -12.96 -17.36 0.57
N LEU A 427 -11.71 -16.89 0.56
CA LEU A 427 -10.99 -16.53 -0.67
C LEU A 427 -10.89 -17.72 -1.63
N LEU A 428 -10.50 -18.89 -1.11
CA LEU A 428 -10.42 -20.15 -1.87
C LEU A 428 -11.77 -20.55 -2.46
N LEU A 429 -12.84 -20.49 -1.66
CA LEU A 429 -14.18 -20.79 -2.16
C LEU A 429 -14.65 -19.78 -3.20
N ALA A 430 -14.33 -18.50 -3.03
CA ALA A 430 -14.68 -17.46 -3.99
C ALA A 430 -14.00 -17.72 -5.34
N ASP A 431 -12.75 -18.14 -5.34
CA ASP A 431 -12.03 -18.53 -6.56
C ASP A 431 -12.63 -19.81 -7.18
N GLN A 432 -12.83 -20.86 -6.37
CA GLN A 432 -13.42 -22.14 -6.81
C GLN A 432 -14.79 -21.97 -7.48
N PHE A 433 -15.66 -21.14 -6.88
CA PHE A 433 -17.00 -20.88 -7.40
C PHE A 433 -17.06 -19.65 -8.33
N GLY A 434 -15.92 -19.05 -8.70
CA GLY A 434 -15.87 -17.91 -9.63
C GLY A 434 -16.65 -16.67 -9.15
N VAL A 435 -16.74 -16.46 -7.83
CA VAL A 435 -17.40 -15.30 -7.22
C VAL A 435 -16.40 -14.14 -7.15
N THR A 436 -16.17 -13.51 -8.30
CA THR A 436 -15.12 -12.51 -8.52
C THR A 436 -15.12 -11.37 -7.49
N HIS A 437 -16.29 -10.84 -7.14
CA HIS A 437 -16.38 -9.72 -6.20
C HIS A 437 -16.06 -10.12 -4.76
N LEU A 438 -16.47 -11.32 -4.33
CA LEU A 438 -16.10 -11.85 -3.02
C LEU A 438 -14.58 -12.07 -2.98
N TYR A 439 -14.03 -12.66 -4.03
CA TYR A 439 -12.59 -12.85 -4.18
C TYR A 439 -11.83 -11.52 -4.03
N GLN A 440 -12.30 -10.45 -4.69
CA GLN A 440 -11.70 -9.12 -4.61
C GLN A 440 -11.77 -8.50 -3.20
N GLU A 441 -12.93 -8.55 -2.54
CA GLU A 441 -13.06 -8.02 -1.18
C GLU A 441 -12.25 -8.84 -0.16
N CYS A 442 -12.13 -10.16 -0.35
CA CYS A 442 -11.24 -11.00 0.43
C CYS A 442 -9.77 -10.61 0.24
N CYS A 443 -9.32 -10.43 -1.01
CA CYS A 443 -7.96 -9.95 -1.32
C CYS A 443 -7.68 -8.61 -0.64
N LYS A 444 -8.60 -7.66 -0.77
CA LYS A 444 -8.47 -6.33 -0.19
C LYS A 444 -8.38 -6.39 1.34
N THR A 445 -9.26 -7.15 1.98
CA THR A 445 -9.28 -7.29 3.44
C THR A 445 -8.00 -7.97 3.93
N LEU A 446 -7.51 -9.01 3.23
CA LEU A 446 -6.21 -9.63 3.53
C LEU A 446 -5.07 -8.62 3.46
N LEU A 447 -5.01 -7.82 2.38
CA LEU A 447 -3.98 -6.80 2.20
C LEU A 447 -4.04 -5.69 3.27
N GLU A 448 -5.23 -5.31 3.72
CA GLU A 448 -5.45 -4.34 4.81
C GLU A 448 -5.01 -4.90 6.17
N CYS A 449 -5.16 -6.22 6.38
CA CYS A 449 -4.75 -6.92 7.59
C CYS A 449 -3.28 -7.40 7.59
N LEU A 450 -2.54 -7.20 6.50
CA LEU A 450 -1.12 -7.56 6.44
C LEU A 450 -0.32 -6.76 7.47
N SER A 451 0.25 -7.44 8.46
CA SER A 451 1.21 -6.93 9.44
C SER A 451 2.50 -7.75 9.37
N GLU A 452 3.52 -7.32 10.11
CA GLU A 452 4.78 -8.04 10.23
C GLU A 452 4.59 -9.41 10.91
N ASP A 453 3.54 -9.58 11.72
CA ASP A 453 3.21 -10.86 12.38
C ASP A 453 2.36 -11.79 11.49
N SER A 454 1.46 -11.23 10.66
CA SER A 454 0.56 -12.02 9.82
C SER A 454 1.14 -12.38 8.44
N VAL A 455 2.23 -11.72 8.02
CA VAL A 455 2.79 -11.89 6.67
C VAL A 455 3.22 -13.32 6.36
N CYS A 456 3.84 -14.02 7.32
CA CYS A 456 4.37 -15.36 7.07
C CYS A 456 3.27 -16.43 7.01
N PRO A 457 2.31 -16.49 7.95
CA PRO A 457 1.17 -17.41 7.84
C PRO A 457 0.33 -17.17 6.58
N ILE A 458 0.11 -15.91 6.20
CA ILE A 458 -0.64 -15.58 4.99
C ILE A 458 0.13 -16.04 3.74
N LEU A 459 1.44 -15.76 3.66
CA LEU A 459 2.28 -16.20 2.54
C LEU A 459 2.22 -17.72 2.35
N GLN A 460 2.31 -18.48 3.46
CA GLN A 460 2.19 -19.94 3.42
C GLN A 460 0.85 -20.39 2.85
N ALA A 461 -0.24 -19.78 3.30
CA ALA A 461 -1.57 -20.16 2.85
C ALA A 461 -1.83 -19.81 1.37
N VAL A 462 -1.31 -18.67 0.89
CA VAL A 462 -1.56 -18.22 -0.48
C VAL A 462 -0.60 -18.80 -1.52
N SER A 463 0.59 -19.26 -1.10
CA SER A 463 1.61 -19.84 -2.00
C SER A 463 1.11 -20.98 -2.88
N SER A 464 0.12 -21.73 -2.41
CA SER A 464 -0.45 -22.87 -3.13
C SER A 464 -1.62 -22.49 -4.06
N ILE A 465 -1.96 -21.20 -4.15
CA ILE A 465 -3.17 -20.71 -4.83
C ILE A 465 -2.77 -19.81 -6.02
N PRO A 466 -2.89 -20.29 -7.28
CA PRO A 466 -2.44 -19.53 -8.46
C PRO A 466 -3.09 -18.15 -8.64
N SER A 467 -4.35 -18.00 -8.24
CA SER A 467 -5.09 -16.74 -8.32
C SER A 467 -4.50 -15.67 -7.39
N CYS A 468 -3.86 -16.07 -6.29
CA CYS A 468 -3.38 -15.19 -5.22
C CYS A 468 -1.98 -14.61 -5.43
N LYS A 469 -1.40 -14.73 -6.64
CA LYS A 469 -0.03 -14.31 -6.95
C LYS A 469 0.31 -12.88 -6.54
N LEU A 470 -0.63 -11.94 -6.67
CA LEU A 470 -0.41 -10.56 -6.24
C LEU A 470 -0.24 -10.41 -4.71
N ILE A 471 -0.99 -11.22 -3.94
CA ILE A 471 -0.89 -11.26 -2.48
C ILE A 471 0.44 -11.90 -2.09
N GLU A 472 0.81 -13.00 -2.74
CA GLU A 472 2.09 -13.69 -2.57
C GLU A 472 3.26 -12.72 -2.77
N GLU A 473 3.37 -12.07 -3.93
CA GLU A 473 4.42 -11.07 -4.23
C GLU A 473 4.44 -9.89 -3.23
N THR A 474 3.27 -9.51 -2.73
CA THR A 474 3.16 -8.45 -1.71
C THR A 474 3.64 -8.90 -0.35
N CYS A 475 3.35 -10.15 0.03
CA CYS A 475 3.82 -10.76 1.26
C CYS A 475 5.34 -10.96 1.23
N GLU A 476 5.89 -11.51 0.13
CA GLU A 476 7.33 -11.68 -0.07
C GLU A 476 8.08 -10.34 0.10
N ARG A 477 7.59 -9.29 -0.57
CA ARG A 477 8.15 -7.94 -0.46
C ARG A 477 8.05 -7.39 0.96
N LYS A 478 6.91 -7.54 1.64
CA LYS A 478 6.72 -7.03 3.00
C LYS A 478 7.59 -7.78 4.01
N PHE A 479 7.73 -9.09 3.85
CA PHE A 479 8.66 -9.92 4.62
C PHE A 479 10.08 -9.44 4.38
N ALA A 480 10.50 -9.29 3.12
CA ALA A 480 11.84 -8.82 2.79
C ALA A 480 12.14 -7.44 3.39
N MET A 481 11.19 -6.50 3.34
CA MET A 481 11.33 -5.17 3.92
C MET A 481 11.45 -5.14 5.46
N HIS A 482 11.06 -6.21 6.15
CA HIS A 482 11.10 -6.33 7.62
C HIS A 482 11.74 -7.65 8.06
N PHE A 483 12.74 -8.12 7.30
CA PHE A 483 13.28 -9.47 7.43
C PHE A 483 13.84 -9.76 8.83
N ASP A 484 14.55 -8.80 9.44
CA ASP A 484 15.06 -8.93 10.81
C ASP A 484 13.96 -9.24 11.82
N TYR A 485 12.83 -8.54 11.72
CA TYR A 485 11.69 -8.74 12.62
C TYR A 485 11.06 -10.10 12.35
N CYS A 486 10.71 -10.40 11.10
CA CYS A 486 10.00 -11.62 10.71
C CYS A 486 10.79 -12.89 11.06
N THR A 487 12.13 -12.84 11.01
CA THR A 487 13.01 -13.97 11.36
C THR A 487 13.38 -14.03 12.84
N THR A 488 13.00 -13.05 13.66
CA THR A 488 13.24 -13.04 15.11
C THR A 488 11.95 -13.24 15.91
N SER A 489 10.82 -12.75 15.41
CA SER A 489 9.52 -12.83 16.09
C SER A 489 8.93 -14.24 16.05
N SER A 490 9.12 -14.96 14.93
CA SER A 490 8.58 -16.30 14.72
C SER A 490 9.56 -17.18 13.93
N LEU A 491 9.44 -18.50 14.14
CA LEU A 491 10.10 -19.52 13.32
C LEU A 491 9.23 -20.00 12.16
N ASP A 492 8.02 -19.47 11.98
CA ASP A 492 7.08 -19.96 10.95
C ASP A 492 7.70 -19.93 9.55
N PHE A 493 8.61 -19.00 9.27
CA PHE A 493 9.29 -18.90 7.97
C PHE A 493 10.03 -20.17 7.55
N ILE A 494 10.41 -21.05 8.49
CA ILE A 494 11.02 -22.35 8.15
C ILE A 494 10.05 -23.27 7.38
N LEU A 495 8.74 -23.02 7.46
CA LEU A 495 7.72 -23.80 6.75
C LEU A 495 7.48 -23.30 5.32
N LEU A 496 8.05 -22.15 4.94
CA LEU A 496 8.03 -21.68 3.55
C LEU A 496 8.71 -22.71 2.63
N ASP A 497 8.20 -22.81 1.41
CA ASP A 497 8.84 -23.59 0.36
C ASP A 497 10.13 -22.92 -0.14
N GLU A 498 10.86 -23.64 -0.99
CA GLU A 498 12.12 -23.16 -1.56
C GLU A 498 11.91 -21.88 -2.38
N THR A 499 10.86 -21.83 -3.19
CA THR A 499 10.58 -20.73 -4.11
C THR A 499 10.32 -19.43 -3.36
N ASN A 500 9.40 -19.43 -2.39
CA ASN A 500 9.04 -18.26 -1.61
C ASN A 500 10.22 -17.75 -0.77
N PHE A 501 10.94 -18.66 -0.10
CA PHE A 501 12.09 -18.26 0.71
C PHE A 501 13.22 -17.69 -0.14
N SER A 502 13.47 -18.29 -1.31
CA SER A 502 14.42 -17.80 -2.31
C SER A 502 14.04 -16.40 -2.81
N ASN A 503 12.77 -16.18 -3.15
CA ASN A 503 12.25 -14.90 -3.60
C ASN A 503 12.45 -13.80 -2.54
N ILE A 504 12.24 -14.12 -1.25
CA ILE A 504 12.47 -13.20 -0.13
C ILE A 504 13.96 -12.81 -0.03
N ILE A 505 14.89 -13.78 -0.02
CA ILE A 505 16.33 -13.50 0.16
C ILE A 505 16.93 -12.73 -1.02
N GLN A 506 16.42 -13.00 -2.23
CA GLN A 506 16.84 -12.31 -3.45
C GLN A 506 16.13 -10.98 -3.67
N HIS A 507 15.09 -10.68 -2.89
CA HIS A 507 14.27 -9.49 -3.09
C HIS A 507 15.10 -8.21 -3.00
N GLN A 508 14.93 -7.30 -3.96
CA GLN A 508 15.64 -6.02 -4.03
C GLN A 508 15.40 -5.09 -2.82
N ASP A 509 14.29 -5.30 -2.12
CA ASP A 509 13.90 -4.53 -0.93
C ASP A 509 14.30 -5.23 0.38
N LEU A 510 15.07 -6.32 0.35
CA LEU A 510 15.51 -7.01 1.56
C LEU A 510 16.28 -6.06 2.49
N THR A 511 15.77 -5.87 3.70
CA THR A 511 16.42 -5.06 4.74
C THR A 511 16.89 -5.92 5.91
N VAL A 512 18.15 -5.76 6.30
CA VAL A 512 18.76 -6.50 7.41
C VAL A 512 19.76 -5.64 8.17
N THR A 513 19.91 -5.92 9.46
CA THR A 513 20.89 -5.29 10.37
C THR A 513 22.31 -5.81 10.13
N SER A 514 22.46 -7.05 9.70
CA SER A 514 23.74 -7.64 9.30
C SER A 514 23.56 -8.82 8.33
N GLU A 515 24.56 -9.12 7.51
CA GLU A 515 24.55 -10.32 6.66
C GLU A 515 24.59 -11.62 7.49
N GLU A 516 25.05 -11.55 8.74
CA GLU A 516 24.99 -12.67 9.68
C GLU A 516 23.53 -13.08 9.96
N ARG A 517 22.59 -12.12 9.98
CA ARG A 517 21.15 -12.44 10.12
C ARG A 517 20.63 -13.24 8.94
N VAL A 518 21.03 -12.88 7.72
CA VAL A 518 20.65 -13.63 6.50
C VAL A 518 21.21 -15.05 6.57
N LEU A 519 22.48 -15.18 6.95
CA LEU A 519 23.12 -16.49 7.10
C LEU A 519 22.42 -17.37 8.14
N ASN A 520 22.13 -16.82 9.32
CA ASN A 520 21.42 -17.53 10.38
C ASN A 520 20.01 -17.96 9.92
N ALA A 521 19.28 -17.09 9.22
CA ALA A 521 17.96 -17.43 8.67
C ALA A 521 18.02 -18.58 7.65
N ILE A 522 19.02 -18.59 6.76
CA ILE A 522 19.24 -19.69 5.80
C ILE A 522 19.48 -21.01 6.54
N PHE A 523 20.31 -21.02 7.59
CA PHE A 523 20.53 -22.23 8.38
C PHE A 523 19.27 -22.69 9.12
N LEU A 524 18.54 -21.77 9.75
CA LEU A 524 17.28 -22.09 10.44
C LEU A 524 16.25 -22.70 9.49
N TRP A 525 16.09 -22.12 8.30
CA TRP A 525 15.22 -22.66 7.26
C TRP A 525 15.71 -24.03 6.77
N GLY A 526 17.00 -24.18 6.49
CA GLY A 526 17.58 -25.44 6.01
C GLY A 526 17.39 -26.59 6.99
N MET A 527 17.54 -26.33 8.30
CA MET A 527 17.43 -27.36 9.34
C MET A 527 15.98 -27.68 9.76
N ARG A 528 14.99 -26.87 9.33
CA ARG A 528 13.66 -26.82 9.95
C ARG A 528 13.77 -26.76 11.49
N ALA A 529 14.56 -25.80 11.96
CA ALA A 529 14.96 -25.69 13.35
C ALA A 529 13.74 -25.54 14.28
N LYS A 530 13.77 -26.20 15.44
CA LYS A 530 12.71 -26.10 16.46
C LYS A 530 12.88 -24.92 17.40
N GLU A 531 14.06 -24.30 17.38
CA GLU A 531 14.48 -23.28 18.32
C GLU A 531 15.46 -22.32 17.62
N PHE A 532 15.45 -21.05 18.03
CA PHE A 532 16.34 -20.03 17.46
C PHE A 532 17.79 -20.35 17.78
N CYS A 533 18.62 -20.44 16.75
CA CYS A 533 20.03 -20.70 16.88
C CYS A 533 20.82 -19.99 15.77
N GLY A 534 22.02 -19.52 16.11
CA GLY A 534 22.97 -18.94 15.16
C GLY A 534 23.87 -20.00 14.54
N TRP A 535 24.68 -19.58 13.56
CA TRP A 535 25.64 -20.42 12.86
C TRP A 535 26.63 -21.13 13.82
N GLU A 536 26.93 -20.58 15.01
CA GLU A 536 27.79 -21.23 16.00
C GLU A 536 27.19 -22.57 16.44
N LYS A 537 25.88 -22.60 16.68
CA LYS A 537 25.19 -23.82 17.11
C LYS A 537 25.18 -24.87 16.00
N VAL A 538 25.00 -24.42 14.75
CA VAL A 538 25.07 -25.29 13.58
C VAL A 538 26.47 -25.90 13.46
N SER A 539 27.51 -25.10 13.66
CA SER A 539 28.90 -25.57 13.67
C SER A 539 29.17 -26.58 14.80
N GLU A 540 28.55 -26.44 15.97
CA GLU A 540 28.62 -27.44 17.05
C GLU A 540 27.94 -28.75 16.66
N LEU A 541 26.74 -28.68 16.07
CA LEU A 541 25.97 -29.87 15.66
C LEU A 541 26.70 -30.68 14.58
N LEU A 542 27.42 -30.00 13.68
CA LEU A 542 28.24 -30.64 12.66
C LEU A 542 29.47 -31.38 13.20
N VAL A 543 29.81 -31.25 14.49
CA VAL A 543 30.81 -32.13 15.12
C VAL A 543 30.30 -33.57 15.22
N LEU A 544 28.99 -33.73 15.41
CA LEU A 544 28.34 -35.01 15.71
C LEU A 544 27.43 -35.49 14.56
N SER A 545 27.39 -34.79 13.43
CA SER A 545 26.50 -35.09 12.29
C SER A 545 27.08 -34.57 10.98
N THR A 546 26.55 -35.05 9.85
CA THR A 546 26.92 -34.57 8.52
C THR A 546 25.91 -33.54 8.00
N PRO A 547 26.28 -32.66 7.06
CA PRO A 547 25.35 -31.71 6.44
C PRO A 547 24.12 -32.39 5.85
N ASP A 548 24.27 -33.53 5.17
CA ASP A 548 23.16 -34.28 4.57
C ASP A 548 22.12 -34.73 5.62
N LEU A 549 22.58 -35.12 6.81
CA LEU A 549 21.70 -35.54 7.90
C LEU A 549 21.03 -34.34 8.58
N LEU A 550 21.75 -33.22 8.68
CA LEU A 550 21.30 -32.02 9.37
C LEU A 550 20.26 -31.22 8.56
N PHE A 551 20.50 -31.07 7.26
CA PHE A 551 19.67 -30.29 6.34
C PHE A 551 18.74 -31.15 5.47
N LYS A 552 18.96 -32.47 5.41
CA LYS A 552 18.09 -33.44 4.71
C LYS A 552 17.79 -33.02 3.27
N ASP A 553 16.51 -32.97 2.90
CA ASP A 553 15.98 -32.58 1.59
C ASP A 553 16.34 -31.15 1.18
N ARG A 554 16.70 -30.27 2.13
CA ARG A 554 17.00 -28.85 1.89
C ARG A 554 18.48 -28.55 1.73
N PHE A 555 19.36 -29.57 1.77
CA PHE A 555 20.81 -29.35 1.66
C PHE A 555 21.21 -28.75 0.31
N GLN A 556 20.60 -29.20 -0.80
CA GLN A 556 20.88 -28.63 -2.12
C GLN A 556 20.44 -27.17 -2.21
N SER A 557 19.21 -26.87 -1.79
CA SER A 557 18.67 -25.51 -1.76
C SER A 557 19.53 -24.57 -0.89
N LEU A 558 20.10 -25.08 0.21
CA LEU A 558 21.03 -24.32 1.05
C LEU A 558 22.28 -23.90 0.28
N ASN A 559 22.88 -24.81 -0.50
CA ASN A 559 24.03 -24.49 -1.36
C ASN A 559 23.69 -23.43 -2.41
N ASP A 560 22.44 -23.41 -2.89
CA ASP A 560 21.96 -22.40 -3.83
C ASP A 560 21.69 -21.05 -3.14
N PHE A 561 21.38 -21.05 -1.83
CA PHE A 561 21.10 -19.83 -1.06
C PHE A 561 22.34 -19.15 -0.47
N LEU A 562 23.36 -19.91 -0.11
CA LEU A 562 24.60 -19.37 0.48
C LEU A 562 25.26 -18.26 -0.37
N PRO A 563 25.32 -18.34 -1.72
CA PRO A 563 25.84 -17.27 -2.57
C PRO A 563 25.11 -15.94 -2.44
N PHE A 564 23.85 -15.93 -1.98
CA PHE A 564 23.10 -14.70 -1.76
C PHE A 564 23.50 -13.96 -0.49
N VAL A 565 24.26 -14.59 0.42
CA VAL A 565 24.85 -13.94 1.59
C VAL A 565 26.06 -13.11 1.15
N ARG A 566 26.11 -11.84 1.57
CA ARG A 566 27.17 -10.90 1.18
C ARG A 566 28.34 -10.97 2.17
N PHE A 567 29.02 -12.12 2.22
CA PHE A 567 30.19 -12.36 3.09
C PHE A 567 31.25 -11.24 3.06
N PRO A 568 31.58 -10.62 1.90
CA PRO A 568 32.52 -9.49 1.87
C PRO A 568 32.14 -8.28 2.74
N LEU A 569 30.88 -8.19 3.16
CA LEU A 569 30.34 -7.11 3.99
C LEU A 569 30.23 -7.49 5.48
N MET A 570 30.67 -8.68 5.88
CA MET A 570 30.74 -9.11 7.28
C MET A 570 32.00 -8.57 7.98
N PRO A 571 31.97 -8.38 9.31
CA PRO A 571 33.16 -8.01 10.08
C PRO A 571 34.30 -9.02 9.94
N HIS A 572 35.55 -8.55 9.88
CA HIS A 572 36.73 -9.42 9.71
C HIS A 572 36.87 -10.50 10.78
N ASP A 573 36.63 -10.13 12.05
CA ASP A 573 36.70 -11.07 13.17
C ASP A 573 35.63 -12.17 13.06
N LEU A 574 34.45 -11.84 12.54
CA LEU A 574 33.39 -12.81 12.30
C LEU A 574 33.78 -13.76 11.15
N LEU A 575 34.28 -13.23 10.03
CA LEU A 575 34.73 -14.04 8.89
C LEU A 575 35.83 -15.02 9.29
N LYS A 576 36.79 -14.61 10.13
CA LYS A 576 37.82 -15.51 10.67
C LYS A 576 37.22 -16.65 11.50
N LYS A 577 36.24 -16.35 12.36
CA LYS A 577 35.53 -17.38 13.14
C LYS A 577 34.75 -18.33 12.24
N LEU A 578 34.05 -17.82 11.23
CA LEU A 578 33.33 -18.62 10.24
C LEU A 578 34.28 -19.55 9.46
N GLY A 579 35.44 -19.06 9.04
CA GLY A 579 36.44 -19.85 8.33
C GLY A 579 37.09 -20.95 9.18
N GLN A 580 37.15 -20.77 10.51
CA GLN A 580 37.66 -21.77 11.45
C GLN A 580 36.59 -22.77 11.91
N SER A 581 35.32 -22.49 11.63
CA SER A 581 34.18 -23.31 12.03
C SER A 581 34.13 -24.64 11.27
N ASN A 582 33.33 -25.59 11.77
CA ASN A 582 33.14 -26.87 11.08
C ASN A 582 32.33 -26.72 9.78
N LEU A 583 31.61 -25.62 9.60
CA LEU A 583 30.83 -25.33 8.38
C LEU A 583 31.75 -25.30 7.14
N GLY A 584 32.85 -24.54 7.21
CA GLY A 584 33.82 -24.46 6.12
C GLY A 584 34.67 -25.72 5.89
N ARG A 585 34.61 -26.71 6.80
CA ARG A 585 35.28 -28.00 6.60
C ARG A 585 34.42 -28.99 5.83
N HIS A 586 33.11 -28.89 6.01
CA HIS A 586 32.15 -29.83 5.43
C HIS A 586 31.51 -29.31 4.14
N ASP A 587 31.50 -27.99 3.90
CA ASP A 587 30.95 -27.39 2.70
C ASP A 587 32.01 -26.57 1.94
N PRO A 588 32.46 -27.02 0.75
CA PRO A 588 33.46 -26.32 -0.05
C PRO A 588 32.94 -24.98 -0.62
N ILE A 589 31.63 -24.84 -0.89
CA ILE A 589 31.05 -23.59 -1.38
C ILE A 589 31.12 -22.55 -0.27
N PHE A 590 30.66 -22.91 0.93
CA PHE A 590 30.75 -22.03 2.10
C PHE A 590 32.20 -21.59 2.39
N HIS A 591 33.14 -22.54 2.35
CA HIS A 591 34.57 -22.25 2.53
C HIS A 591 35.08 -21.21 1.52
N ASP A 592 34.75 -21.38 0.25
CA ASP A 592 35.19 -20.49 -0.81
C ASP A 592 34.59 -19.08 -0.68
N LEU A 593 33.31 -18.98 -0.30
CA LEU A 593 32.62 -17.70 -0.05
C LEU A 593 33.21 -16.95 1.15
N VAL A 594 33.54 -17.65 2.24
CA VAL A 594 34.19 -17.03 3.41
C VAL A 594 35.60 -16.57 3.07
N ARG A 595 36.37 -17.39 2.32
CA ARG A 595 37.73 -17.03 1.87
C ARG A 595 37.71 -15.80 0.96
N GLU A 596 36.74 -15.71 0.05
CA GLU A 596 36.49 -14.51 -0.77
C GLU A 596 36.23 -13.28 0.11
N GLY A 597 35.36 -13.41 1.13
CA GLY A 597 35.08 -12.32 2.06
C GLY A 597 36.31 -11.85 2.84
N ILE A 598 37.13 -12.77 3.35
CA ILE A 598 38.39 -12.44 4.04
C ILE A 598 39.34 -11.71 3.08
N GLY A 599 39.53 -12.24 1.86
CA GLY A 599 40.38 -11.63 0.85
C GLY A 599 39.93 -10.22 0.48
N TYR A 600 38.62 -9.98 0.37
CA TYR A 600 38.06 -8.67 0.08
C TYR A 600 38.39 -7.64 1.17
N VAL A 601 38.18 -8.01 2.44
CA VAL A 601 38.46 -7.13 3.60
C VAL A 601 39.95 -6.85 3.77
N GLU A 602 40.82 -7.80 3.45
CA GLU A 602 42.27 -7.68 3.61
C GLU A 602 42.97 -6.94 2.45
N PHE A 603 42.51 -7.11 1.20
CA PHE A 603 43.27 -6.69 0.02
C PHE A 603 42.53 -5.80 -1.00
N GLU A 604 41.19 -5.71 -1.01
CA GLU A 604 40.44 -5.19 -2.18
C GLU A 604 39.66 -3.87 -2.01
N SER A 605 39.84 -3.12 -0.92
CA SER A 605 39.21 -1.79 -0.75
C SER A 605 39.63 -0.70 -1.76
N LEU A 606 40.44 -1.01 -2.79
CA LEU A 606 41.16 -0.03 -3.64
C LEU A 606 41.05 -0.27 -5.17
N ARG A 607 40.26 -1.23 -5.68
CA ARG A 607 40.17 -1.48 -7.13
C ARG A 607 38.89 -0.89 -7.78
N PRO A 608 39.01 0.02 -8.77
CA PRO A 608 37.86 0.51 -9.52
C PRO A 608 37.40 -0.57 -10.52
N GLY A 609 36.24 -1.18 -10.27
CA GLY A 609 35.67 -2.23 -11.13
C GLY A 609 34.60 -3.12 -10.47
N ASN A 610 34.61 -3.24 -9.14
CA ASN A 610 33.69 -4.10 -8.38
C ASN A 610 32.29 -3.50 -8.14
N GLU A 611 32.02 -2.27 -8.60
CA GLU A 611 30.76 -1.55 -8.35
C GLU A 611 29.52 -2.13 -9.07
N GLN A 612 29.67 -3.16 -9.91
CA GLN A 612 28.53 -3.77 -10.63
C GLN A 612 28.00 -5.04 -9.97
N ASN A 613 28.75 -5.68 -9.06
CA ASN A 613 28.33 -6.95 -8.46
C ASN A 613 27.61 -6.71 -7.12
N LEU A 614 26.36 -7.18 -7.02
CA LEU A 614 25.48 -7.00 -5.85
C LEU A 614 26.07 -7.60 -4.56
N ARG A 615 26.98 -8.58 -4.64
CA ARG A 615 27.61 -9.23 -3.48
C ARG A 615 28.56 -8.31 -2.69
N PHE A 616 29.02 -7.21 -3.29
CA PHE A 616 29.89 -6.22 -2.63
C PHE A 616 29.16 -4.91 -2.27
N GLN A 617 27.84 -4.86 -2.45
CA GLN A 617 27.02 -3.70 -2.12
C GLN A 617 26.19 -4.00 -0.87
N HIS A 618 26.03 -3.04 0.04
CA HIS A 618 25.14 -3.23 1.20
C HIS A 618 23.68 -3.39 0.77
N ARG A 619 22.91 -4.16 1.54
CA ARG A 619 21.45 -4.22 1.40
C ARG A 619 20.85 -2.87 1.76
N ARG A 620 19.60 -2.64 1.35
CA ARG A 620 18.85 -1.48 1.83
C ARG A 620 18.72 -1.61 3.34
N SER A 621 19.09 -0.57 4.08
CA SER A 621 19.14 -0.63 5.53
C SER A 621 17.73 -0.48 6.12
N SER A 622 17.40 -1.26 7.16
CA SER A 622 16.20 -1.06 8.00
C SER A 622 16.30 0.22 8.85
N TYR A 623 17.51 0.77 8.95
CA TYR A 623 17.80 2.01 9.65
C TYR A 623 17.18 3.18 8.89
N LYS A 624 16.49 4.04 9.63
CA LYS A 624 16.00 5.31 9.09
C LYS A 624 17.18 6.20 8.75
N GLU A 625 17.33 6.52 7.48
CA GLU A 625 18.31 7.50 7.05
C GLU A 625 17.86 8.91 7.45
N LEU A 626 18.68 9.55 8.26
CA LEU A 626 18.54 10.89 8.78
C LEU A 626 19.63 11.75 8.14
N GLN A 627 19.32 12.31 6.97
CA GLN A 627 20.29 13.01 6.13
C GLN A 627 20.52 14.44 6.60
N TYR A 628 21.78 14.86 6.59
CA TYR A 628 22.12 16.28 6.71
C TYR A 628 21.66 17.02 5.46
N ILE A 629 20.80 18.03 5.64
CA ILE A 629 20.36 18.93 4.56
C ILE A 629 21.04 20.29 4.71
N SER A 630 21.03 20.83 5.92
CA SER A 630 21.62 22.13 6.22
C SER A 630 21.84 22.32 7.72
N ASP A 631 22.69 23.25 8.09
CA ASP A 631 22.96 23.61 9.48
C ASP A 631 21.67 23.95 10.26
N GLY A 632 21.43 23.22 11.36
CA GLY A 632 20.28 23.45 12.24
C GLY A 632 18.94 22.99 11.67
N ASP A 633 18.96 22.08 10.69
CA ASP A 633 17.76 21.48 10.11
C ASP A 633 16.95 20.63 11.12
N SER A 634 15.97 19.90 10.61
CA SER A 634 15.05 19.08 11.41
C SER A 634 15.11 17.60 11.02
N ASN A 635 16.26 17.14 10.51
CA ASN A 635 16.43 15.79 9.96
C ASN A 635 17.46 14.96 10.71
N GLY A 636 18.09 15.48 11.76
CA GLY A 636 19.02 14.72 12.57
C GLY A 636 18.37 13.86 13.65
N VAL A 637 19.19 13.03 14.28
CA VAL A 637 18.82 12.02 15.28
C VAL A 637 18.18 12.64 16.52
N LEU A 638 18.74 13.73 17.03
CA LEU A 638 18.27 14.37 18.25
C LEU A 638 16.92 15.06 17.99
N TYR A 639 16.74 15.68 16.82
CA TYR A 639 15.44 16.14 16.37
C TYR A 639 14.43 14.99 16.24
N PHE A 640 14.81 13.90 15.56
CA PHE A 640 13.93 12.76 15.33
C PHE A 640 13.45 12.13 16.64
N ALA A 641 14.35 11.94 17.61
CA ALA A 641 13.99 11.51 18.96
C ALA A 641 13.05 12.52 19.66
N GLY A 642 13.27 13.82 19.49
CA GLY A 642 12.41 14.87 20.04
C GLY A 642 10.96 14.83 19.51
N THR A 643 10.74 14.34 18.29
CA THR A 643 9.40 14.12 17.72
C THR A 643 8.76 12.78 18.14
N SER A 644 9.35 12.06 19.09
CA SER A 644 8.99 10.67 19.40
C SER A 644 9.02 9.79 18.16
N TYR A 645 10.12 9.90 17.40
CA TYR A 645 10.35 9.15 16.17
C TYR A 645 9.27 9.40 15.11
N GLY A 646 8.82 10.66 15.00
CA GLY A 646 7.82 11.12 14.03
C GLY A 646 6.36 11.00 14.47
N LYS A 647 6.08 10.53 15.69
CA LYS A 647 4.72 10.34 16.20
C LYS A 647 4.07 11.64 16.70
N HIS A 648 4.87 12.61 17.15
CA HIS A 648 4.38 13.83 17.81
C HIS A 648 5.16 15.07 17.35
N GLN A 649 4.63 16.25 17.71
CA GLN A 649 5.40 17.49 17.58
C GLN A 649 6.67 17.44 18.43
N TRP A 650 7.69 18.18 17.98
CA TRP A 650 8.99 18.18 18.64
C TRP A 650 8.89 18.69 20.08
N ILE A 651 9.40 17.88 21.01
CA ILE A 651 9.65 18.22 22.41
C ILE A 651 11.14 17.93 22.65
N ASN A 652 11.79 18.71 23.52
CA ASN A 652 13.19 18.47 23.85
C ASN A 652 13.41 17.01 24.29
N PRO A 653 14.27 16.23 23.61
CA PRO A 653 14.39 14.78 23.79
C PRO A 653 14.91 14.36 25.17
N ILE A 654 15.54 15.28 25.92
CA ILE A 654 15.96 15.04 27.30
C ILE A 654 14.76 15.06 28.24
N LEU A 655 13.75 15.91 27.97
CA LEU A 655 12.54 15.99 28.79
C LEU A 655 11.67 14.73 28.64
N THR A 656 11.68 14.13 27.45
CA THR A 656 10.98 12.87 27.17
C THR A 656 11.79 11.63 27.58
N LYS A 657 13.01 11.82 28.14
CA LYS A 657 13.94 10.75 28.55
C LYS A 657 14.31 9.77 27.42
N ARG A 658 14.18 10.18 26.16
CA ARG A 658 14.57 9.36 25.00
C ARG A 658 16.07 9.40 24.76
N ILE A 659 16.70 10.53 25.09
CA ILE A 659 18.14 10.75 24.98
C ILE A 659 18.66 11.26 26.30
N THR A 660 19.86 10.81 26.67
CA THR A 660 20.59 11.33 27.83
C THR A 660 21.82 12.07 27.37
N ILE A 661 22.05 13.29 27.89
CA ILE A 661 23.25 14.07 27.60
C ILE A 661 23.97 14.38 28.91
N THR A 662 25.29 14.22 28.90
CA THR A 662 26.18 14.50 30.04
C THR A 662 27.38 15.31 29.58
N ALA A 663 28.04 15.98 30.52
CA ALA A 663 29.22 16.79 30.28
C ALA A 663 30.35 16.38 31.21
N SER A 664 31.58 16.77 30.86
CA SER A 664 32.76 16.62 31.71
C SER A 664 32.67 17.44 33.01
N SER A 665 31.93 18.55 33.02
CA SER A 665 31.70 19.37 34.22
C SER A 665 30.34 19.09 34.87
N PRO A 666 30.19 19.34 36.20
CA PRO A 666 28.91 19.23 36.88
C PRO A 666 27.83 20.16 36.28
N PRO A 667 26.54 19.81 36.37
CA PRO A 667 25.45 20.67 35.95
C PRO A 667 25.51 22.05 36.62
N SER A 668 25.32 23.10 35.83
CA SER A 668 25.35 24.49 36.31
C SER A 668 24.45 25.37 35.44
N ARG A 669 24.34 26.66 35.76
CA ARG A 669 23.63 27.62 34.89
C ARG A 669 24.26 27.78 33.50
N TYR A 670 25.48 27.29 33.28
CA TYR A 670 26.20 27.34 32.00
C TYR A 670 26.39 25.96 31.37
N THR A 671 26.30 24.89 32.18
CA THR A 671 26.39 23.49 31.73
C THR A 671 25.01 22.86 31.89
N ASP A 672 24.12 23.16 30.94
CA ASP A 672 22.78 22.58 30.87
C ASP A 672 22.66 21.64 29.65
N PRO A 673 22.55 20.31 29.85
CA PRO A 673 22.34 19.37 28.77
C PRO A 673 21.13 19.70 27.88
N LYS A 674 20.07 20.32 28.44
CA LYS A 674 18.87 20.71 27.69
C LYS A 674 19.16 21.80 26.67
N ALA A 675 20.13 22.66 26.94
CA ALA A 675 20.55 23.72 26.02
C ALA A 675 21.14 23.14 24.74
N LEU A 676 21.94 22.07 24.83
CA LEU A 676 22.68 21.49 23.71
C LEU A 676 21.78 20.87 22.62
N VAL A 677 20.60 20.38 23.01
CA VAL A 677 19.57 19.89 22.08
C VAL A 677 18.38 20.82 22.00
N SER A 678 18.49 22.02 22.55
CA SER A 678 17.48 23.05 22.33
C SER A 678 17.63 23.62 20.93
N ARG A 679 16.50 23.94 20.30
CA ARG A 679 16.50 24.70 19.04
C ARG A 679 16.67 26.21 19.26
N THR A 680 16.64 26.66 20.51
CA THR A 680 16.88 28.05 20.89
C THR A 680 18.36 28.31 21.07
N TYR A 681 18.87 29.35 20.42
CA TYR A 681 20.25 29.79 20.62
C TYR A 681 20.52 30.14 22.09
N GLN A 682 21.63 29.63 22.64
CA GLN A 682 22.13 29.99 23.96
C GLN A 682 23.45 30.74 23.83
N GLY A 683 23.50 31.95 24.40
CA GLY A 683 24.68 32.81 24.34
C GLY A 683 25.83 32.37 25.23
N THR A 684 25.58 31.49 26.21
CA THR A 684 26.63 30.95 27.08
C THR A 684 26.29 29.51 27.41
N SER A 685 27.05 28.57 26.85
CA SER A 685 26.88 27.14 27.13
C SER A 685 28.20 26.41 26.94
N PHE A 686 28.70 25.76 27.99
CA PHE A 686 29.98 25.04 27.90
C PHE A 686 30.07 23.83 28.82
N ALA A 687 30.89 22.86 28.40
CA ALA A 687 31.44 21.82 29.26
C ALA A 687 32.84 22.24 29.71
N GLY A 688 33.07 22.22 31.02
CA GLY A 688 34.35 22.59 31.63
C GLY A 688 35.37 21.45 31.64
N PRO A 689 36.65 21.77 31.89
CA PRO A 689 37.73 20.79 31.90
C PRO A 689 37.60 19.77 33.04
N ARG A 690 37.96 18.52 32.75
CA ARG A 690 38.09 17.41 33.69
C ARG A 690 39.41 16.68 33.44
N MET A 691 40.07 16.26 34.51
CA MET A 691 41.27 15.43 34.43
C MET A 691 40.88 13.96 34.19
N GLU A 692 41.30 13.41 33.05
CA GLU A 692 41.10 12.00 32.69
C GLU A 692 42.41 11.47 32.09
N GLY A 693 42.98 10.41 32.68
CA GLY A 693 44.20 9.79 32.17
C GLY A 693 45.45 10.68 32.13
N GLY A 694 45.54 11.68 33.03
CA GLY A 694 46.66 12.62 33.08
C GLY A 694 46.57 13.82 32.13
N HIS A 695 45.51 13.88 31.32
CA HIS A 695 45.24 14.97 30.38
C HIS A 695 43.95 15.73 30.74
N ILE A 696 43.91 17.02 30.41
CA ILE A 696 42.72 17.85 30.56
C ILE A 696 41.83 17.65 29.35
N HIS A 697 40.62 17.13 29.57
CA HIS A 697 39.60 16.97 28.54
C HIS A 697 38.34 17.75 28.90
N ALA A 698 37.69 18.36 27.91
CA ALA A 698 36.33 18.86 28.04
C ALA A 698 35.46 18.18 26.99
N TRP A 699 34.32 17.64 27.38
CA TRP A 699 33.48 16.86 26.48
C TRP A 699 32.00 16.99 26.78
N TRP A 700 31.20 16.82 25.71
CA TRP A 700 29.77 16.54 25.78
C TRP A 700 29.54 15.14 25.24
N MET A 701 28.77 14.33 25.96
CA MET A 701 28.44 12.96 25.61
C MET A 701 26.92 12.79 25.49
N ILE A 702 26.51 12.10 24.44
CA ILE A 702 25.14 11.73 24.10
C ILE A 702 25.01 10.21 24.21
N ASP A 703 23.98 9.75 24.90
CA ASP A 703 23.43 8.40 24.83
C ASP A 703 22.08 8.47 24.10
N ILE A 704 22.00 7.87 22.92
CA ILE A 704 20.79 7.92 22.07
C ILE A 704 19.70 6.90 22.47
N GLY A 705 19.93 6.10 23.51
CA GLY A 705 18.97 5.13 24.06
C GLY A 705 19.42 3.66 23.91
N GLN A 706 18.90 2.77 24.76
CA GLN A 706 19.35 1.36 24.83
C GLN A 706 19.00 0.55 23.57
N ASP A 707 17.87 0.87 22.95
CA ASP A 707 17.36 0.16 21.77
C ASP A 707 17.83 0.80 20.45
N HIS A 708 18.72 1.80 20.54
CA HIS A 708 19.09 2.64 19.41
C HIS A 708 20.57 2.57 19.06
N GLN A 709 20.83 2.58 17.76
CA GLN A 709 22.17 2.64 17.20
C GLN A 709 22.19 3.59 16.00
N LEU A 710 23.33 4.25 15.80
CA LEU A 710 23.55 5.16 14.70
C LEU A 710 24.86 4.83 13.99
N MET A 711 24.79 4.59 12.69
CA MET A 711 25.95 4.67 11.80
C MET A 711 26.08 6.12 11.34
N CYS A 712 26.92 6.88 12.05
CA CYS A 712 26.98 8.33 11.92
C CYS A 712 27.83 8.73 10.70
N ASN A 713 27.24 9.46 9.76
CA ASN A 713 27.90 9.92 8.53
C ASN A 713 28.02 11.46 8.42
N HIS A 714 27.42 12.19 9.35
CA HIS A 714 27.54 13.65 9.44
C HIS A 714 27.24 14.12 10.86
N TYR A 715 27.79 15.26 11.25
CA TYR A 715 27.37 15.94 12.48
C TYR A 715 27.46 17.46 12.32
N THR A 716 26.65 18.16 13.11
CA THR A 716 26.59 19.62 13.16
C THR A 716 26.84 20.10 14.58
N LEU A 717 27.63 21.17 14.71
CA LEU A 717 27.80 21.92 15.94
C LEU A 717 27.36 23.37 15.76
N ARG A 718 26.94 24.01 16.86
CA ARG A 718 26.87 25.47 16.95
C ARG A 718 27.68 25.96 18.13
N GLN A 719 28.56 26.91 17.85
CA GLN A 719 29.28 27.66 18.88
C GLN A 719 28.30 28.48 19.71
N ASP A 720 28.56 28.63 21.00
CA ASP A 720 27.84 29.60 21.83
C ASP A 720 28.23 31.06 21.49
N GLY A 721 27.85 32.03 22.34
CA GLY A 721 28.17 33.44 22.14
C GLY A 721 29.61 33.85 22.47
N SER A 722 30.45 32.92 22.94
CA SER A 722 31.82 33.20 23.34
C SER A 722 32.77 33.32 22.15
N ARG A 723 33.98 33.86 22.43
CA ARG A 723 35.12 33.87 21.49
C ARG A 723 36.10 32.70 21.72
N ALA A 724 35.69 31.69 22.48
CA ALA A 724 36.46 30.49 22.77
C ALA A 724 36.24 29.44 21.65
N PHE A 725 36.72 29.75 20.44
CA PHE A 725 36.52 28.89 19.29
C PHE A 725 37.36 27.62 19.42
N ILE A 726 36.72 26.46 19.17
CA ILE A 726 37.39 25.17 19.16
C ILE A 726 38.36 25.06 17.98
N ARG A 727 39.49 24.38 18.21
CA ARG A 727 40.56 24.20 17.22
C ARG A 727 40.95 22.75 17.05
N SER A 728 41.13 22.02 18.14
CA SER A 728 41.44 20.59 18.09
C SER A 728 40.45 19.81 18.94
N TRP A 729 39.70 18.92 18.30
CA TRP A 729 38.69 18.08 18.95
C TRP A 729 38.43 16.81 18.14
N ASN A 730 37.85 15.80 18.80
CA ASN A 730 37.44 14.56 18.15
C ASN A 730 35.95 14.34 18.34
N LEU A 731 35.27 13.86 17.31
CA LEU A 731 34.00 13.17 17.44
C LEU A 731 34.28 11.68 17.60
N GLN A 732 33.73 11.08 18.65
CA GLN A 732 33.94 9.67 18.98
C GLN A 732 32.61 8.92 19.14
N GLY A 733 32.61 7.64 18.76
CA GLY A 733 31.50 6.70 18.94
C GLY A 733 31.86 5.54 19.87
N SER A 734 30.89 5.02 20.61
CA SER A 734 31.06 3.89 21.53
C SER A 734 29.78 3.04 21.66
N LEU A 735 29.93 1.73 21.87
CA LEU A 735 28.82 0.82 22.15
C LEU A 735 28.51 0.71 23.66
N ASP A 736 29.52 0.88 24.51
CA ASP A 736 29.45 0.63 25.95
C ASP A 736 29.67 1.90 26.80
N GLY A 737 29.97 3.04 26.17
CA GLY A 737 30.30 4.31 26.81
C GLY A 737 31.70 4.34 27.46
N LYS A 738 32.51 3.29 27.29
CA LYS A 738 33.83 3.13 27.90
C LYS A 738 34.94 3.03 26.85
N THR A 739 34.73 2.23 25.81
CA THR A 739 35.66 2.05 24.70
C THR A 739 35.24 2.95 23.54
N TRP A 740 36.12 3.85 23.12
CA TRP A 740 35.78 4.93 22.19
C TRP A 740 36.56 4.81 20.89
N THR A 741 35.86 5.00 19.77
CA THR A 741 36.42 4.95 18.42
C THR A 741 36.34 6.34 17.79
N ASN A 742 37.44 6.84 17.21
CA ASN A 742 37.50 8.18 16.61
C ASN A 742 36.81 8.23 15.25
N LEU A 743 35.56 8.69 15.22
CA LEU A 743 34.81 8.89 13.98
C LEU A 743 35.41 10.01 13.12
N ARG A 744 35.80 11.12 13.75
CA ARG A 744 36.48 12.23 13.07
C ARG A 744 37.44 12.95 14.02
N VAL A 745 38.63 13.26 13.51
CA VAL A 745 39.69 13.97 14.23
C VAL A 745 39.88 15.35 13.58
N HIS A 746 39.91 16.40 14.40
CA HIS A 746 40.16 17.77 13.97
C HIS A 746 41.43 18.27 14.63
N GLU A 747 42.35 18.80 13.83
CA GLU A 747 43.60 19.41 14.28
C GLU A 747 43.70 20.83 13.72
N ASN A 748 43.75 21.83 14.62
CA ASN A 748 43.81 23.25 14.26
C ASN A 748 42.75 23.69 13.22
N ASP A 749 41.53 23.17 13.32
CA ASP A 749 40.42 23.46 12.43
C ASP A 749 39.88 24.89 12.68
N GLN A 750 39.84 25.70 11.61
CA GLN A 750 39.44 27.11 11.67
C GLN A 750 38.03 27.37 11.11
N THR A 751 37.24 26.33 10.88
CA THR A 751 35.89 26.43 10.30
C THR A 751 34.98 27.31 11.16
N ILE A 752 35.04 27.15 12.49
CA ILE A 752 34.34 28.01 13.45
C ILE A 752 35.23 29.23 13.76
N CYS A 753 34.77 30.41 13.35
CA CYS A 753 35.47 31.68 13.57
C CYS A 753 34.57 32.82 14.05
N LYS A 754 33.26 32.59 14.20
CA LYS A 754 32.29 33.58 14.68
C LYS A 754 31.44 33.02 15.82
N ALA A 755 31.07 33.89 16.76
CA ALA A 755 30.14 33.54 17.84
C ALA A 755 28.77 33.15 17.25
N GLY A 756 28.14 32.11 17.79
CA GLY A 756 26.84 31.62 17.32
C GLY A 756 26.84 30.89 15.98
N GLN A 757 28.01 30.68 15.36
CA GLN A 757 28.16 30.05 14.06
C GLN A 757 27.84 28.55 14.12
N PHE A 758 27.09 28.08 13.13
CA PHE A 758 27.00 26.65 12.84
C PHE A 758 28.17 26.19 11.96
N ALA A 759 28.59 24.96 12.19
CA ALA A 759 29.51 24.26 11.32
C ALA A 759 29.17 22.77 11.31
N SER A 760 29.31 22.14 10.15
CA SER A 760 28.97 20.74 9.93
C SER A 760 30.08 20.03 9.18
N TRP A 761 30.26 18.75 9.47
CA TRP A 761 31.31 17.97 8.86
C TRP A 761 30.82 16.56 8.52
N PRO A 762 31.17 16.04 7.33
CA PRO A 762 30.91 14.65 6.98
C PRO A 762 31.81 13.71 7.77
N ILE A 763 31.37 12.49 8.01
CA ILE A 763 32.18 11.41 8.59
C ILE A 763 32.39 10.41 7.47
N THR A 764 33.64 10.18 7.09
CA THR A 764 34.01 9.37 5.94
C THR A 764 34.91 8.21 6.35
N GLY A 765 34.88 7.13 5.57
CA GLY A 765 35.69 5.93 5.81
C GLY A 765 34.98 4.85 6.64
N PRO A 766 35.68 3.75 6.96
CA PRO A 766 35.08 2.55 7.55
C PRO A 766 34.39 2.79 8.89
N GLN A 767 34.86 3.78 9.66
CA GLN A 767 34.28 4.07 10.97
C GLN A 767 32.89 4.72 10.91
N ALA A 768 32.54 5.38 9.80
CA ALA A 768 31.20 5.93 9.59
C ALA A 768 30.13 4.83 9.44
N LEU A 769 30.57 3.60 9.13
CA LEU A 769 29.71 2.42 8.93
C LEU A 769 29.51 1.61 10.22
N LEU A 770 30.17 2.01 11.31
CA LEU A 770 30.04 1.32 12.59
C LEU A 770 28.82 1.85 13.36
N PRO A 771 27.90 0.97 13.80
CA PRO A 771 26.76 1.39 14.61
C PRO A 771 27.21 1.67 16.05
N PHE A 772 26.96 2.88 16.55
CA PHE A 772 27.25 3.27 17.92
C PHE A 772 26.00 3.78 18.63
N ARG A 773 25.96 3.60 19.96
CA ARG A 773 24.91 4.14 20.83
C ARG A 773 25.34 5.44 21.49
N PHE A 774 26.58 5.49 21.93
CA PHE A 774 27.15 6.65 22.61
C PHE A 774 27.99 7.46 21.65
N PHE A 775 27.84 8.78 21.69
CA PHE A 775 28.63 9.72 20.92
C PHE A 775 29.18 10.78 21.84
N ARG A 776 30.44 11.20 21.66
CA ARG A 776 30.97 12.35 22.39
C ARG A 776 31.82 13.24 21.51
N VAL A 777 31.70 14.54 21.75
CA VAL A 777 32.60 15.56 21.21
C VAL A 777 33.58 15.90 22.31
N VAL A 778 34.86 15.61 22.09
CA VAL A 778 35.93 15.81 23.08
C VAL A 778 36.95 16.82 22.58
N LEU A 779 37.16 17.88 23.35
CA LEU A 779 38.20 18.86 23.12
C LEU A 779 39.57 18.24 23.46
N THR A 780 40.49 18.25 22.50
CA THR A 780 41.82 17.63 22.62
C THR A 780 42.96 18.66 22.69
N GLY A 781 42.68 19.93 22.42
CA GLY A 781 43.62 21.04 22.54
C GLY A 781 42.96 22.33 23.04
N PRO A 782 43.74 23.40 23.29
CA PRO A 782 43.19 24.66 23.75
C PRO A 782 42.30 25.34 22.68
N THR A 783 41.28 26.07 23.13
CA THR A 783 40.48 26.99 22.30
C THR A 783 41.25 28.29 22.04
N THR A 784 40.66 29.20 21.26
CA THR A 784 41.22 30.54 21.04
C THR A 784 41.14 31.48 22.24
N ASP A 785 40.44 31.10 23.33
CA ASP A 785 40.39 31.92 24.55
C ASP A 785 41.53 31.57 25.50
N ALA A 786 42.42 32.54 25.74
CA ALA A 786 43.54 32.38 26.65
C ALA A 786 43.12 32.32 28.13
N SER A 787 41.93 32.83 28.48
CA SER A 787 41.46 32.87 29.87
C SER A 787 40.88 31.53 30.32
N ASN A 788 40.14 30.85 29.44
CA ASN A 788 39.58 29.52 29.70
C ASN A 788 39.86 28.57 28.53
N PRO A 789 41.13 28.19 28.30
CA PRO A 789 41.55 27.49 27.08
C PRO A 789 40.93 26.11 26.93
N HIS A 790 40.43 25.49 28.00
CA HIS A 790 39.90 24.12 27.97
C HIS A 790 38.39 24.03 28.18
N ASN A 791 37.63 25.10 27.92
CA ASN A 791 36.16 25.03 27.90
C ASN A 791 35.66 24.67 26.50
N LEU A 792 34.76 23.67 26.41
CA LEU A 792 34.08 23.30 25.17
C LEU A 792 32.77 24.08 25.06
N CYS A 793 32.81 25.23 24.38
CA CYS A 793 31.73 26.21 24.31
C CYS A 793 30.80 26.00 23.10
N ILE A 794 29.88 25.04 23.20
CA ILE A 794 28.88 24.74 22.16
C ILE A 794 27.47 24.79 22.74
N CYS A 795 26.51 25.25 21.93
CA CYS A 795 25.10 25.37 22.32
C CYS A 795 24.13 24.56 21.44
N PHE A 796 24.65 23.85 20.44
CA PHE A 796 23.88 22.91 19.62
C PHE A 796 24.78 21.76 19.17
N LEU A 797 24.22 20.56 19.16
CA LEU A 797 24.79 19.38 18.53
C LEU A 797 23.67 18.63 17.82
N GLU A 798 23.96 18.07 16.65
CA GLU A 798 23.04 17.19 15.92
C GLU A 798 23.85 16.14 15.16
N LEU A 799 23.31 14.92 15.08
CA LEU A 799 23.95 13.76 14.45
C LEU A 799 23.09 13.25 13.29
N TYR A 800 23.74 12.76 12.24
CA TYR A 800 23.08 12.30 11.02
C TYR A 800 23.68 10.97 10.56
N GLY A 801 22.88 10.21 9.82
CA GLY A 801 23.28 8.91 9.28
C GLY A 801 22.15 7.91 9.34
N TYR A 802 22.50 6.64 9.48
CA TYR A 802 21.53 5.55 9.50
C TYR A 802 21.19 5.23 10.96
N PHE A 803 19.95 5.53 11.37
CA PHE A 803 19.46 5.41 12.75
C PHE A 803 18.48 4.24 12.90
N HIS A 804 18.74 3.33 13.83
CA HIS A 804 17.88 2.19 14.19
C HIS A 804 17.13 2.48 15.49
#